data_AF-A0A9W4U613-F1
#
_entry.id   AF-A0A9W4U613-F1
#
_cell.length_a   1.000
_cell.length_b   1.000
_cell.length_c   1.000
_cell.angle_alpha   90.00
_cell.angle_beta   90.00
_cell.angle_gamma   90.00
#
_symmetry.space_group_name_H-M   'P 1'
#
loop_
_entity.id
_entity.type
_entity.pdbx_description
1 polymer ?
#
loop_
_entity_poly.entity_id
_entity_poly.type
_entity_poly.pdbx_seq_one_letter_code
_entity_poly.pdbx_strand_id
1 'polypeptide(L)'
;MDDLSPDQLREYEEYAQKGPLWKKVQCAFRDELIDKDGLHHAASTLKLLLDKHIFAENVKGFYESLTRAQTTSWMILKHWYDGQYQHESLSRSAREFIDFLHITEAPTKWYTVDDFPYTSSSLYHTMMIRLFELEFYPRLINFSGEQDEVHMSWKELASMLRRVREEALLHATAQRFGFQHLPEQRRKGKPVLGLCSSTLEPCGWLPEFEDPTQMPYYVWDIAMRKTVVVSSLTHVPRYTCISHTWGRWRVPNTFHRVEGVPWPVPVNTRFDVHKLPDIFAANKWTTPYLWFDLYTIPQNGSKLADEEIARQHIIFRNSSAAVAWISGIQSWDKLSNGIEWLALSYLQHTSSPDLYDVKGALETVLDARNPPLETTGALNDVKEEEESATLQNQVLDKSSYTLYPGAWFTSLWTLQETFLCPHMVLVSQDWKPLQDKAGCIVTLDNLIALEQYALQYIRYSKFSDADFSDPSGYDANASWRSTQSSHTKPTGLPADVQEIQALITMTKASDWLRPSPISVLVLGNMRTCTESRAQAIMCILGTTAWYTKHVEKYGSRPPDKYLVLGMYPLPFLQEVIRKFGAAIYLTTKGIANCDEFFQGIDSDILSGSMLPFATGHSSRSVGSPINNFTRDDNEDHPDVSAWELQQDGTVRITRAGVLTASDYRYNDPQHTARVMDCRQERSSLEEVRLSEWLEQQPETHARFAVAVARDRLTLHGIILEGPRSTSAGTQRLLKTGIFTMPTLLFPRSSRVDWIVV
;
A
#
# COMPACT_ATOMS: atom_id res chain seq x y z
N MET A 1 -11.32 32.51 -14.16
CA MET A 1 -10.06 31.89 -14.63
C MET A 1 -9.10 32.94 -15.19
N ASP A 2 -9.61 34.06 -15.73
CA ASP A 2 -8.78 35.09 -16.36
C ASP A 2 -7.87 35.88 -15.40
N ASP A 3 -8.05 35.74 -14.09
CA ASP A 3 -7.27 36.41 -13.03
C ASP A 3 -6.24 35.50 -12.32
N LEU A 4 -6.04 34.25 -12.78
CA LEU A 4 -5.07 33.34 -12.15
C LEU A 4 -3.64 33.71 -12.56
N SER A 5 -2.72 33.71 -11.58
CA SER A 5 -1.28 33.79 -11.87
C SER A 5 -0.81 32.55 -12.66
N PRO A 6 0.32 32.62 -13.39
CA PRO A 6 0.86 31.45 -14.08
C PRO A 6 1.12 30.23 -13.17
N ASP A 7 1.46 30.47 -11.90
CA ASP A 7 1.64 29.40 -10.91
C ASP A 7 0.30 28.81 -10.48
N GLN A 8 -0.70 29.66 -10.22
CA GLN A 8 -2.05 29.19 -9.88
C GLN A 8 -2.70 28.45 -11.06
N LEU A 9 -2.43 28.87 -12.30
CA LEU A 9 -2.92 28.19 -13.49
C LEU A 9 -2.29 26.79 -13.62
N ARG A 10 -0.97 26.65 -13.41
CA ARG A 10 -0.31 25.33 -13.40
C ARG A 10 -0.84 24.43 -12.29
N GLU A 11 -0.98 24.94 -11.07
CA GLU A 11 -1.57 24.16 -9.97
C GLU A 11 -3.00 23.74 -10.27
N TYR A 12 -3.78 24.60 -10.92
CA TYR A 12 -5.13 24.29 -11.38
C TYR A 12 -5.13 23.22 -12.48
N GLU A 13 -4.23 23.28 -13.45
CA GLU A 13 -4.11 22.28 -14.52
C GLU A 13 -3.71 20.91 -13.97
N GLU A 14 -2.74 20.86 -13.06
CA GLU A 14 -2.35 19.62 -12.35
C GLU A 14 -3.53 19.04 -11.56
N TYR A 15 -4.25 19.92 -10.84
CA TYR A 15 -5.46 19.54 -10.13
C TYR A 15 -6.57 19.05 -11.07
N ALA A 16 -6.79 19.69 -12.23
CA ALA A 16 -7.81 19.26 -13.18
C ALA A 16 -7.47 17.90 -13.81
N GLN A 17 -6.19 17.57 -13.95
CA GLN A 17 -5.75 16.28 -14.47
C GLN A 17 -5.96 15.14 -13.45
N LYS A 18 -5.57 15.34 -12.19
CA LYS A 18 -5.56 14.29 -11.15
C LYS A 18 -6.70 14.36 -10.12
N GLY A 19 -7.43 15.47 -10.12
CA GLY A 19 -8.46 15.82 -9.15
C GLY A 19 -9.79 15.11 -9.41
N PRO A 20 -10.92 15.74 -9.08
CA PRO A 20 -12.22 15.09 -9.03
C PRO A 20 -12.84 14.87 -10.42
N LEU A 21 -13.72 13.87 -10.52
CA LEU A 21 -14.40 13.50 -11.75
C LEU A 21 -15.17 14.66 -12.39
N TRP A 22 -15.81 15.54 -11.61
CA TRP A 22 -16.57 16.65 -12.18
C TRP A 22 -15.71 17.59 -13.04
N LYS A 23 -14.42 17.72 -12.77
CA LYS A 23 -13.52 18.54 -13.61
C LYS A 23 -13.33 17.91 -14.99
N LYS A 24 -13.14 16.59 -15.05
CA LYS A 24 -13.07 15.87 -16.33
C LYS A 24 -14.39 15.98 -17.09
N VAL A 25 -15.52 15.88 -16.40
CA VAL A 25 -16.86 16.05 -17.00
C VAL A 25 -17.05 17.48 -17.51
N GLN A 26 -16.68 18.49 -16.73
CA GLN A 26 -16.73 19.90 -17.12
C GLN A 26 -15.87 20.19 -18.36
N CYS A 27 -14.69 19.59 -18.47
CA CYS A 27 -13.85 19.72 -19.65
C CYS A 27 -14.44 19.01 -20.89
N ALA A 28 -15.01 17.82 -20.72
CA ALA A 28 -15.50 17.01 -21.83
C ALA A 28 -16.90 17.42 -22.33
N PHE A 29 -17.75 17.95 -21.45
CA PHE A 29 -19.17 18.20 -21.71
C PHE A 29 -19.60 19.60 -21.25
N ARG A 30 -18.73 20.60 -21.41
CA ARG A 30 -18.91 21.97 -20.91
C ARG A 30 -20.27 22.56 -21.27
N ASP A 31 -20.69 22.41 -22.53
CA ASP A 31 -21.90 23.04 -23.07
C ASP A 31 -23.20 22.32 -22.63
N GLU A 32 -23.07 21.14 -22.00
CA GLU A 32 -24.18 20.33 -21.52
C GLU A 32 -24.33 20.35 -19.99
N LEU A 33 -23.33 20.92 -19.30
CA LEU A 33 -23.34 21.01 -17.85
C LEU A 33 -24.32 22.10 -17.42
N ILE A 34 -25.30 21.75 -16.58
CA ILE A 34 -26.24 22.71 -16.03
C ILE A 34 -25.52 23.54 -14.95
N ASP A 35 -25.61 24.86 -15.07
CA ASP A 35 -25.07 25.78 -14.07
C ASP A 35 -25.92 25.71 -12.79
N LYS A 36 -25.39 24.98 -11.80
CA LYS A 36 -25.96 24.82 -10.46
C LYS A 36 -24.83 24.87 -9.45
N ASP A 37 -25.21 25.16 -8.21
CA ASP A 37 -24.31 25.13 -7.06
C ASP A 37 -24.55 23.91 -6.17
N GLY A 38 -23.68 23.68 -5.19
CA GLY A 38 -24.01 22.72 -4.14
C GLY A 38 -23.97 21.26 -4.60
N LEU A 39 -24.71 20.43 -3.87
CA LEU A 39 -25.03 19.07 -4.28
C LEU A 39 -25.95 19.03 -5.53
N HIS A 40 -26.61 20.12 -5.91
CA HIS A 40 -27.38 20.19 -7.16
C HIS A 40 -26.46 20.13 -8.39
N HIS A 41 -25.31 20.81 -8.32
CA HIS A 41 -24.23 20.65 -9.29
C HIS A 41 -23.80 19.18 -9.37
N ALA A 42 -23.44 18.61 -8.21
CA ALA A 42 -22.92 17.26 -8.12
C ALA A 42 -23.88 16.22 -8.73
N ALA A 43 -25.17 16.32 -8.38
CA ALA A 43 -26.23 15.46 -8.91
C ALA A 43 -26.38 15.60 -10.43
N SER A 44 -26.34 16.83 -10.95
CA SER A 44 -26.48 17.08 -12.39
C SER A 44 -25.28 16.58 -13.19
N THR A 45 -24.08 16.75 -12.65
CA THR A 45 -22.83 16.23 -13.25
C THR A 45 -22.81 14.71 -13.27
N LEU A 46 -23.23 14.05 -12.18
CA LEU A 46 -23.35 12.59 -12.14
C LEU A 46 -24.39 12.09 -13.15
N LYS A 47 -25.56 12.73 -13.23
CA LYS A 47 -26.62 12.37 -14.19
C LYS A 47 -26.14 12.48 -15.63
N LEU A 48 -25.50 13.60 -15.98
CA LEU A 48 -24.89 13.77 -17.29
C LEU A 48 -23.90 12.64 -17.59
N LEU A 49 -23.05 12.28 -16.64
CA LEU A 49 -22.08 11.20 -16.84
C LEU A 49 -22.75 9.82 -17.01
N LEU A 50 -23.81 9.53 -16.24
CA LEU A 50 -24.61 8.31 -16.39
C LEU A 50 -25.31 8.24 -17.75
N ASP A 51 -25.91 9.33 -18.22
CA ASP A 51 -26.58 9.41 -19.51
C ASP A 51 -25.58 9.24 -20.65
N LYS A 52 -24.40 9.86 -20.55
CA LYS A 52 -23.34 9.74 -21.55
C LYS A 52 -22.78 8.34 -21.62
N HIS A 53 -22.61 7.64 -20.49
CA HIS A 53 -22.12 6.25 -20.48
C HIS A 53 -22.90 5.30 -21.42
N ILE A 54 -24.16 5.62 -21.73
CA ILE A 54 -25.03 4.85 -22.62
C ILE A 54 -24.65 5.05 -24.12
N PHE A 55 -23.96 6.12 -24.51
CA PHE A 55 -23.62 6.47 -25.90
C PHE A 55 -22.12 6.29 -26.21
N ALA A 56 -21.76 5.26 -26.97
CA ALA A 56 -20.41 4.65 -26.96
C ALA A 56 -19.26 5.40 -27.68
N GLU A 57 -19.50 6.24 -28.68
CA GLU A 57 -18.40 6.72 -29.55
C GLU A 57 -17.63 7.94 -29.01
N ASN A 58 -18.31 8.94 -28.44
CA ASN A 58 -17.66 10.13 -27.85
C ASN A 58 -17.15 9.90 -26.42
N VAL A 59 -17.48 8.76 -25.81
CA VAL A 59 -17.22 8.43 -24.41
C VAL A 59 -15.92 7.67 -24.23
N LYS A 60 -15.45 7.01 -25.28
CA LYS A 60 -14.15 6.32 -25.28
C LYS A 60 -13.01 7.28 -24.94
N GLY A 61 -12.98 8.47 -25.57
CA GLY A 61 -11.97 9.50 -25.28
C GLY A 61 -12.05 10.04 -23.85
N PHE A 62 -13.25 10.15 -23.26
CA PHE A 62 -13.41 10.54 -21.86
C PHE A 62 -12.81 9.49 -20.92
N TYR A 63 -13.16 8.20 -21.07
CA TYR A 63 -12.63 7.15 -20.21
C TYR A 63 -11.12 6.95 -20.37
N GLU A 64 -10.60 7.09 -21.60
CA GLU A 64 -9.15 7.08 -21.85
C GLU A 64 -8.43 8.27 -21.21
N SER A 65 -9.14 9.37 -20.92
CA SER A 65 -8.59 10.55 -20.24
C SER A 65 -8.59 10.46 -18.71
N LEU A 66 -9.29 9.48 -18.13
CA LEU A 66 -9.36 9.32 -16.68
C LEU A 66 -8.08 8.69 -16.14
N THR A 67 -7.60 9.20 -15.02
CA THR A 67 -6.56 8.50 -14.26
C THR A 67 -7.09 7.16 -13.73
N ARG A 68 -6.17 6.28 -13.31
CA ARG A 68 -6.56 5.02 -12.66
C ARG A 68 -7.42 5.26 -11.41
N ALA A 69 -7.05 6.24 -10.59
CA ALA A 69 -7.82 6.62 -9.40
C ALA A 69 -9.25 7.08 -9.77
N GLN A 70 -9.38 7.98 -10.75
CA GLN A 70 -10.68 8.45 -11.24
C GLN A 70 -11.55 7.32 -11.81
N THR A 71 -10.95 6.44 -12.61
CA THR A 71 -11.62 5.26 -13.17
C THR A 71 -12.15 4.35 -12.06
N THR A 72 -11.35 4.16 -11.01
CA THR A 72 -11.72 3.34 -9.86
C THR A 72 -12.88 3.97 -9.08
N SER A 73 -12.81 5.28 -8.78
CA SER A 73 -13.91 6.02 -8.14
C SER A 73 -15.21 5.91 -8.93
N TRP A 74 -15.14 6.17 -10.24
CA TRP A 74 -16.30 6.10 -11.12
C TRP A 74 -16.95 4.73 -11.07
N MET A 75 -16.15 3.66 -11.18
CA MET A 75 -16.64 2.30 -11.13
C MET A 75 -17.35 1.98 -9.81
N ILE A 76 -16.75 2.30 -8.66
CA ILE A 76 -17.38 1.97 -7.36
C ILE A 76 -18.61 2.84 -7.05
N LEU A 77 -18.61 4.11 -7.48
CA LEU A 77 -19.80 4.98 -7.39
C LEU A 77 -20.92 4.49 -8.30
N LYS A 78 -20.60 4.01 -9.50
CA LYS A 78 -21.58 3.40 -10.39
C LYS A 78 -22.18 2.14 -9.79
N HIS A 79 -21.36 1.26 -9.22
CA HIS A 79 -21.86 0.06 -8.53
C HIS A 79 -22.79 0.40 -7.36
N TRP A 80 -22.47 1.44 -6.60
CA TRP A 80 -23.31 1.97 -5.52
C TRP A 80 -24.64 2.52 -6.05
N TYR A 81 -24.58 3.41 -7.04
CA TYR A 81 -25.77 4.02 -7.66
C TYR A 81 -26.72 2.98 -8.25
N ASP A 82 -26.17 1.97 -8.94
CA ASP A 82 -26.92 0.86 -9.53
C ASP A 82 -27.45 -0.14 -8.48
N GLY A 83 -27.02 -0.04 -7.22
CA GLY A 83 -27.43 -0.95 -6.14
C GLY A 83 -26.83 -2.36 -6.27
N GLN A 84 -25.66 -2.52 -6.90
CA GLN A 84 -25.11 -3.85 -7.21
C GLN A 84 -24.75 -4.67 -5.96
N TYR A 85 -24.24 -4.01 -4.92
CA TYR A 85 -23.69 -4.66 -3.73
C TYR A 85 -24.32 -4.16 -2.42
N GLN A 86 -25.55 -3.64 -2.48
CA GLN A 86 -26.25 -3.14 -1.30
C GLN A 86 -27.73 -3.43 -1.36
N HIS A 87 -28.41 -3.31 -0.21
CA HIS A 87 -29.85 -3.47 -0.16
C HIS A 87 -30.56 -2.43 -1.04
N GLU A 88 -31.64 -2.85 -1.70
CA GLU A 88 -32.36 -2.03 -2.68
C GLU A 88 -32.92 -0.74 -2.05
N SER A 89 -33.32 -0.76 -0.78
CA SER A 89 -33.83 0.43 -0.09
C SER A 89 -32.80 1.57 -0.06
N LEU A 90 -31.52 1.26 0.19
CA LEU A 90 -30.44 2.25 0.25
C LEU A 90 -30.17 2.84 -1.13
N SER A 91 -30.06 1.98 -2.14
CA SER A 91 -29.76 2.42 -3.50
C SER A 91 -30.91 3.23 -4.10
N ARG A 92 -32.16 2.81 -3.86
CA ARG A 92 -33.36 3.54 -4.29
C ARG A 92 -33.42 4.91 -3.67
N SER A 93 -33.25 5.02 -2.35
CA SER A 93 -33.34 6.31 -1.66
C SER A 93 -32.24 7.28 -2.09
N ALA A 94 -31.02 6.78 -2.36
CA ALA A 94 -29.96 7.61 -2.91
C ALA A 94 -30.28 8.09 -4.34
N ARG A 95 -30.80 7.20 -5.20
CA ARG A 95 -31.24 7.59 -6.56
C ARG A 95 -32.34 8.64 -6.51
N GLU A 96 -33.37 8.43 -5.70
CA GLU A 96 -34.48 9.38 -5.52
C GLU A 96 -33.99 10.74 -5.02
N PHE A 97 -33.05 10.77 -4.08
CA PHE A 97 -32.47 12.01 -3.57
C PHE A 97 -31.61 12.73 -4.62
N ILE A 98 -30.77 11.99 -5.36
CA ILE A 98 -29.98 12.54 -6.47
C ILE A 98 -30.90 13.08 -7.58
N ASP A 99 -31.96 12.35 -7.93
CA ASP A 99 -32.95 12.77 -8.92
C ASP A 99 -33.65 14.06 -8.46
N PHE A 100 -34.07 14.12 -7.20
CA PHE A 100 -34.64 15.31 -6.59
C PHE A 100 -33.69 16.52 -6.69
N LEU A 101 -32.42 16.35 -6.32
CA LEU A 101 -31.41 17.41 -6.45
C LEU A 101 -31.21 17.84 -7.91
N HIS A 102 -31.18 16.88 -8.84
CA HIS A 102 -31.01 17.15 -10.26
C HIS A 102 -32.17 17.93 -10.88
N ILE A 103 -33.43 17.64 -10.53
CA ILE A 103 -34.60 18.34 -11.09
C ILE A 103 -34.90 19.67 -10.40
N THR A 104 -34.42 19.89 -9.17
CA THR A 104 -34.66 21.13 -8.43
C THR A 104 -33.87 22.29 -9.07
N GLU A 105 -34.57 23.33 -9.54
CA GLU A 105 -33.97 24.52 -10.14
C GLU A 105 -33.46 25.53 -9.11
N ALA A 106 -34.22 25.73 -8.01
CA ALA A 106 -33.88 26.68 -6.95
C ALA A 106 -33.96 26.00 -5.57
N PRO A 107 -32.82 25.75 -4.88
CA PRO A 107 -32.82 25.16 -3.55
C PRO A 107 -33.55 26.04 -2.54
N THR A 108 -34.43 25.44 -1.74
CA THR A 108 -35.00 26.09 -0.53
C THR A 108 -34.05 26.05 0.66
N LYS A 109 -33.03 25.17 0.63
CA LYS A 109 -31.94 25.07 1.60
C LYS A 109 -30.68 24.51 0.93
N TRP A 110 -29.54 24.68 1.60
CA TRP A 110 -28.29 24.01 1.24
C TRP A 110 -28.30 22.58 1.77
N TYR A 111 -28.08 21.60 0.90
CA TYR A 111 -27.98 20.20 1.26
C TYR A 111 -26.53 19.80 1.55
N THR A 112 -26.33 18.92 2.52
CA THR A 112 -25.04 18.28 2.85
C THR A 112 -25.15 16.76 2.78
N VAL A 113 -24.04 16.04 3.02
CA VAL A 113 -24.06 14.57 3.14
C VAL A 113 -24.98 14.08 4.26
N ASP A 114 -25.19 14.88 5.30
CA ASP A 114 -26.03 14.50 6.43
C ASP A 114 -27.53 14.50 6.05
N ASP A 115 -27.89 15.13 4.92
CA ASP A 115 -29.23 15.09 4.36
C ASP A 115 -29.52 13.83 3.53
N PHE A 116 -28.49 13.02 3.20
CA PHE A 116 -28.72 11.78 2.48
C PHE A 116 -29.50 10.78 3.36
N PRO A 117 -30.47 10.06 2.78
CA PRO A 117 -31.23 9.07 3.52
C PRO A 117 -30.38 7.85 3.91
N TYR A 118 -30.63 7.32 5.10
CA TYR A 118 -30.04 6.07 5.63
C TYR A 118 -28.52 6.07 5.81
N THR A 119 -27.89 7.22 6.04
CA THR A 119 -26.46 7.33 6.37
C THR A 119 -26.07 6.60 7.66
N SER A 120 -27.00 6.42 8.59
CA SER A 120 -26.76 5.61 9.80
C SER A 120 -26.98 4.11 9.60
N SER A 121 -27.37 3.65 8.39
CA SER A 121 -27.74 2.25 8.16
C SER A 121 -26.62 1.37 7.61
N SER A 122 -25.63 1.95 6.94
CA SER A 122 -24.50 1.21 6.39
C SER A 122 -23.29 2.11 6.18
N LEU A 123 -22.14 1.71 6.71
CA LEU A 123 -20.88 2.43 6.54
C LEU A 123 -20.42 2.46 5.09
N TYR A 124 -20.67 1.39 4.31
CA TYR A 124 -20.40 1.38 2.87
C TYR A 124 -21.21 2.47 2.16
N HIS A 125 -22.52 2.56 2.43
CA HIS A 125 -23.39 3.55 1.82
C HIS A 125 -22.93 4.98 2.11
N THR A 126 -22.62 5.28 3.37
CA THR A 126 -22.12 6.60 3.76
C THR A 126 -20.77 6.93 3.16
N MET A 127 -19.87 5.95 3.07
CA MET A 127 -18.57 6.15 2.43
C MET A 127 -18.71 6.44 0.93
N MET A 128 -19.64 5.80 0.23
CA MET A 128 -19.93 6.10 -1.17
C MET A 128 -20.52 7.51 -1.35
N ILE A 129 -21.38 7.95 -0.42
CA ILE A 129 -21.92 9.32 -0.43
C ILE A 129 -20.79 10.35 -0.23
N ARG A 130 -19.86 10.10 0.71
CA ARG A 130 -18.68 10.96 0.92
C ARG A 130 -17.78 11.01 -0.31
N LEU A 131 -17.55 9.88 -0.96
CA LEU A 131 -16.81 9.86 -2.22
C LEU A 131 -17.54 10.64 -3.32
N PHE A 132 -18.86 10.46 -3.45
CA PHE A 132 -19.69 11.20 -4.40
C PHE A 132 -19.58 12.72 -4.15
N GLU A 133 -19.68 13.15 -2.90
CA GLU A 133 -19.48 14.55 -2.51
C GLU A 133 -18.11 15.04 -3.02
N LEU A 134 -17.01 14.39 -2.67
CA LEU A 134 -15.69 14.87 -3.07
C LEU A 134 -15.41 14.78 -4.59
N GLU A 135 -15.99 13.81 -5.29
CA GLU A 135 -15.80 13.64 -6.73
C GLU A 135 -16.66 14.58 -7.58
N PHE A 136 -17.76 15.09 -7.04
CA PHE A 136 -18.75 15.86 -7.81
C PHE A 136 -19.11 17.23 -7.23
N TYR A 137 -18.73 17.55 -5.99
CA TYR A 137 -19.07 18.80 -5.32
C TYR A 137 -17.91 19.83 -5.38
N PRO A 138 -18.08 20.97 -6.08
CA PRO A 138 -16.99 21.96 -6.28
C PRO A 138 -16.69 22.88 -5.08
N ARG A 139 -17.43 22.85 -3.97
CA ARG A 139 -17.40 23.94 -2.95
C ARG A 139 -16.27 23.86 -1.94
N LEU A 140 -15.43 22.81 -1.94
CA LEU A 140 -14.29 22.69 -1.03
C LEU A 140 -13.07 23.53 -1.44
N ILE A 141 -13.21 24.39 -2.44
CA ILE A 141 -12.12 25.06 -3.13
C ILE A 141 -12.20 26.57 -2.90
N ASN A 142 -11.11 27.19 -2.45
CA ASN A 142 -10.99 28.65 -2.43
C ASN A 142 -10.84 29.20 -3.86
N PHE A 143 -11.84 29.93 -4.35
CA PHE A 143 -11.74 30.64 -5.64
C PHE A 143 -11.34 32.11 -5.48
N SER A 144 -11.48 32.71 -4.29
CA SER A 144 -11.42 34.18 -4.11
C SER A 144 -10.23 34.69 -3.27
N GLY A 145 -9.49 33.82 -2.57
CA GLY A 145 -8.41 34.26 -1.66
C GLY A 145 -8.91 35.04 -0.44
N GLU A 146 -10.22 35.08 -0.21
CA GLU A 146 -10.83 35.72 0.96
C GLU A 146 -10.66 34.82 2.21
N GLN A 147 -10.50 35.46 3.38
CA GLN A 147 -10.06 34.81 4.63
C GLN A 147 -11.19 34.22 5.49
N ASP A 148 -12.46 34.42 5.13
CA ASP A 148 -13.58 34.26 6.08
C ASP A 148 -14.37 32.92 5.99
N GLU A 149 -14.00 31.98 5.13
CA GLU A 149 -14.51 30.60 5.16
C GLU A 149 -13.35 29.59 5.10
N VAL A 150 -13.44 28.48 5.83
CA VAL A 150 -12.42 27.42 5.89
C VAL A 150 -12.33 26.74 4.52
N HIS A 151 -11.51 27.28 3.63
CA HIS A 151 -11.32 26.73 2.30
C HIS A 151 -10.03 25.91 2.21
N MET A 152 -10.11 24.73 1.59
CA MET A 152 -8.94 23.93 1.27
C MET A 152 -8.29 24.43 -0.03
N SER A 153 -6.97 24.40 -0.06
CA SER A 153 -6.18 24.54 -1.29
C SER A 153 -6.34 23.33 -2.20
N TRP A 154 -6.02 23.47 -3.49
CA TRP A 154 -6.17 22.40 -4.49
C TRP A 154 -5.47 21.08 -4.10
N LYS A 155 -4.25 21.14 -3.56
CA LYS A 155 -3.53 19.92 -3.15
C LYS A 155 -4.05 19.33 -1.84
N GLU A 156 -4.55 20.15 -0.90
CA GLU A 156 -5.23 19.62 0.31
C GLU A 156 -6.49 18.84 -0.08
N LEU A 157 -7.27 19.39 -1.00
CA LEU A 157 -8.43 18.69 -1.54
C LEU A 157 -8.03 17.43 -2.31
N ALA A 158 -6.96 17.47 -3.12
CA ALA A 158 -6.46 16.28 -3.82
C ALA A 158 -6.01 15.19 -2.85
N SER A 159 -5.32 15.57 -1.76
CA SER A 159 -4.87 14.65 -0.69
C SER A 159 -6.05 14.02 0.05
N MET A 160 -7.03 14.85 0.46
CA MET A 160 -8.26 14.36 1.08
C MET A 160 -9.06 13.45 0.14
N LEU A 161 -9.22 13.85 -1.12
CA LEU A 161 -9.89 13.05 -2.14
C LEU A 161 -9.19 11.70 -2.32
N ARG A 162 -7.86 11.69 -2.43
CA ARG A 162 -7.09 10.44 -2.51
C ARG A 162 -7.38 9.52 -1.33
N ARG A 163 -7.34 10.05 -0.10
CA ARG A 163 -7.65 9.27 1.11
C ARG A 163 -9.05 8.67 1.05
N VAL A 164 -10.06 9.47 0.70
CA VAL A 164 -11.45 8.99 0.59
C VAL A 164 -11.61 7.98 -0.54
N ARG A 165 -10.92 8.13 -1.68
CA ARG A 165 -10.87 7.12 -2.75
C ARG A 165 -10.34 5.78 -2.24
N GLU A 166 -9.24 5.80 -1.49
CA GLU A 166 -8.65 4.60 -0.90
C GLU A 166 -9.59 3.94 0.11
N GLU A 167 -10.16 4.70 1.05
CA GLU A 167 -11.10 4.19 2.04
C GLU A 167 -12.36 3.61 1.36
N ALA A 168 -12.96 4.36 0.44
CA ALA A 168 -14.12 3.94 -0.34
C ALA A 168 -13.87 2.64 -1.11
N LEU A 169 -12.70 2.49 -1.74
CA LEU A 169 -12.33 1.28 -2.46
C LEU A 169 -12.25 0.04 -1.54
N LEU A 170 -11.71 0.22 -0.34
CA LEU A 170 -11.59 -0.86 0.65
C LEU A 170 -12.96 -1.26 1.20
N HIS A 171 -13.83 -0.29 1.51
CA HIS A 171 -15.23 -0.58 1.85
C HIS A 171 -15.98 -1.28 0.71
N ALA A 172 -15.84 -0.80 -0.52
CA ALA A 172 -16.46 -1.42 -1.69
C ALA A 172 -15.99 -2.86 -1.91
N THR A 173 -14.70 -3.14 -1.68
CA THR A 173 -14.15 -4.49 -1.74
C THR A 173 -14.83 -5.42 -0.73
N ALA A 174 -14.83 -5.04 0.55
CA ALA A 174 -15.37 -5.87 1.62
C ALA A 174 -16.90 -6.05 1.48
N GLN A 175 -17.62 -4.96 1.16
CA GLN A 175 -19.05 -4.98 0.89
C GLN A 175 -19.40 -5.94 -0.24
N ARG A 176 -18.66 -5.90 -1.35
CA ARG A 176 -18.90 -6.76 -2.52
C ARG A 176 -18.82 -8.24 -2.16
N PHE A 177 -17.78 -8.66 -1.44
CA PHE A 177 -17.67 -10.05 -0.98
C PHE A 177 -18.80 -10.40 -0.02
N GLY A 178 -19.05 -9.56 1.00
CA GLY A 178 -20.09 -9.82 2.00
C GLY A 178 -21.47 -10.00 1.38
N PHE A 179 -21.84 -9.09 0.47
CA PHE A 179 -23.16 -9.05 -0.13
C PHE A 179 -23.49 -10.33 -0.91
N GLN A 180 -22.50 -10.92 -1.59
CA GLN A 180 -22.69 -12.14 -2.38
C GLN A 180 -22.90 -13.40 -1.55
N HIS A 181 -22.42 -13.39 -0.30
CA HIS A 181 -22.62 -14.50 0.63
C HIS A 181 -24.00 -14.47 1.29
N LEU A 182 -24.78 -13.40 1.12
CA LEU A 182 -26.14 -13.31 1.66
C LEU A 182 -27.07 -14.38 1.04
N PRO A 183 -27.97 -14.99 1.82
CA PRO A 183 -28.87 -16.05 1.34
C PRO A 183 -29.71 -15.66 0.12
N GLU A 184 -30.13 -14.40 0.05
CA GLU A 184 -30.93 -13.85 -1.04
C GLU A 184 -30.17 -13.81 -2.37
N GLN A 185 -28.85 -13.57 -2.33
CA GLN A 185 -28.02 -13.44 -3.52
C GLN A 185 -27.64 -14.81 -4.08
N ARG A 186 -27.41 -15.81 -3.21
CA ARG A 186 -27.15 -17.20 -3.63
C ARG A 186 -28.26 -17.75 -4.55
N ARG A 187 -29.50 -17.27 -4.41
CA ARG A 187 -30.65 -17.68 -5.24
C ARG A 187 -30.68 -17.03 -6.62
N LYS A 188 -30.01 -15.89 -6.83
CA LYS A 188 -30.06 -15.11 -8.08
C LYS A 188 -29.03 -15.57 -9.15
N GLY A 189 -28.23 -16.61 -8.86
CA GLY A 189 -27.15 -17.08 -9.73
C GLY A 189 -25.87 -16.25 -9.56
N LYS A 190 -24.75 -16.69 -10.17
CA LYS A 190 -23.44 -16.05 -10.00
C LYS A 190 -23.31 -14.80 -10.89
N PRO A 191 -23.29 -13.57 -10.36
CA PRO A 191 -22.69 -12.46 -11.10
C PRO A 191 -21.20 -12.76 -11.29
N VAL A 192 -20.72 -12.77 -12.53
CA VAL A 192 -19.27 -12.81 -12.80
C VAL A 192 -18.72 -11.45 -12.43
N LEU A 193 -18.14 -11.34 -11.24
CA LEU A 193 -17.44 -10.12 -10.84
C LEU A 193 -16.26 -9.86 -11.76
N GLY A 194 -16.14 -8.61 -12.22
CA GLY A 194 -14.88 -8.11 -12.75
C GLY A 194 -13.81 -8.14 -11.67
N LEU A 195 -12.57 -8.46 -12.06
CA LEU A 195 -11.40 -8.30 -11.21
C LEU A 195 -11.26 -6.81 -10.86
N CYS A 196 -11.40 -6.48 -9.58
CA CYS A 196 -11.26 -5.12 -9.06
C CYS A 196 -10.12 -5.12 -8.05
N SER A 197 -9.10 -4.31 -8.32
CA SER A 197 -8.00 -4.03 -7.40
C SER A 197 -8.55 -3.37 -6.13
N SER A 198 -7.99 -3.71 -4.98
CA SER A 198 -8.20 -3.00 -3.70
C SER A 198 -7.11 -1.96 -3.43
N THR A 199 -6.04 -1.95 -4.22
CA THR A 199 -5.05 -0.88 -4.24
C THR A 199 -5.41 0.16 -5.30
N LEU A 200 -5.54 1.43 -4.90
CA LEU A 200 -5.90 2.54 -5.80
C LEU A 200 -4.84 2.76 -6.88
N GLU A 201 -3.61 3.00 -6.47
CA GLU A 201 -2.47 3.27 -7.35
C GLU A 201 -1.22 2.53 -6.85
N PRO A 202 -0.93 1.33 -7.39
CA PRO A 202 0.29 0.62 -7.05
C PRO A 202 1.52 1.42 -7.52
N CYS A 203 2.45 1.68 -6.60
CA CYS A 203 3.73 2.33 -6.89
C CYS A 203 3.62 3.70 -7.58
N GLY A 204 2.70 4.57 -7.14
CA GLY A 204 2.47 5.89 -7.75
C GLY A 204 3.68 6.85 -7.79
N TRP A 205 4.79 6.52 -7.12
CA TRP A 205 6.07 7.26 -7.21
C TRP A 205 6.92 6.90 -8.43
N LEU A 206 6.53 5.86 -9.19
CA LEU A 206 7.16 5.51 -10.45
C LEU A 206 6.55 6.35 -11.57
N PRO A 207 7.35 6.88 -12.50
CA PRO A 207 6.85 7.70 -13.60
C PRO A 207 5.77 6.94 -14.38
N GLU A 208 4.72 7.64 -14.81
CA GLU A 208 3.78 7.08 -15.78
C GLU A 208 4.53 6.85 -17.10
N PHE A 209 4.49 5.62 -17.61
CA PHE A 209 5.14 5.28 -18.86
C PHE A 209 4.07 5.31 -19.96
N GLU A 210 4.21 6.26 -20.88
CA GLU A 210 3.37 6.37 -22.07
C GLU A 210 3.95 5.64 -23.29
N ASP A 211 5.05 4.89 -23.11
CA ASP A 211 5.75 4.25 -24.22
C ASP A 211 5.36 2.77 -24.39
N PRO A 212 4.40 2.44 -25.28
CA PRO A 212 4.03 1.06 -25.60
C PRO A 212 5.17 0.26 -26.26
N THR A 213 6.32 0.88 -26.58
CA THR A 213 7.50 0.16 -27.07
C THR A 213 8.33 -0.46 -25.94
N GLN A 214 8.05 -0.14 -24.67
CA GLN A 214 8.73 -0.73 -23.52
C GLN A 214 8.15 -2.10 -23.12
N MET A 215 8.23 -3.05 -24.05
CA MET A 215 7.83 -4.45 -23.85
C MET A 215 9.00 -5.30 -23.33
N PRO A 216 8.73 -6.46 -22.68
CA PRO A 216 9.78 -7.44 -22.40
C PRO A 216 10.47 -7.87 -23.70
N TYR A 217 11.72 -8.28 -23.62
CA TYR A 217 12.43 -8.75 -24.82
C TYR A 217 11.82 -10.06 -25.34
N TYR A 218 11.50 -10.97 -24.43
CA TYR A 218 10.90 -12.27 -24.73
C TYR A 218 9.55 -12.46 -24.06
N VAL A 219 8.67 -13.20 -24.74
CA VAL A 219 7.44 -13.75 -24.16
C VAL A 219 7.31 -15.22 -24.57
N TRP A 220 6.59 -16.01 -23.77
CA TRP A 220 6.23 -17.39 -24.11
C TRP A 220 4.90 -17.41 -24.85
N ASP A 221 4.90 -17.91 -26.09
CA ASP A 221 3.69 -18.14 -26.88
C ASP A 221 3.05 -19.46 -26.45
N ILE A 222 1.83 -19.38 -25.91
CA ILE A 222 1.10 -20.54 -25.38
C ILE A 222 0.73 -21.52 -26.49
N ALA A 223 0.30 -21.01 -27.64
CA ALA A 223 -0.16 -21.83 -28.76
C ALA A 223 1.00 -22.51 -29.48
N MET A 224 2.10 -21.78 -29.69
CA MET A 224 3.30 -22.33 -30.32
C MET A 224 4.21 -23.09 -29.35
N ARG A 225 3.98 -23.00 -28.04
CA ARG A 225 4.79 -23.60 -26.98
C ARG A 225 6.28 -23.25 -27.13
N LYS A 226 6.58 -21.96 -27.31
CA LYS A 226 7.96 -21.49 -27.45
C LYS A 226 8.15 -20.05 -26.98
N THR A 227 9.36 -19.72 -26.58
CA THR A 227 9.79 -18.34 -26.33
C THR A 227 10.00 -17.62 -27.66
N VAL A 228 9.41 -16.43 -27.80
CA VAL A 228 9.49 -15.58 -28.99
C VAL A 228 10.01 -14.19 -28.64
N VAL A 229 10.72 -13.56 -29.58
CA VAL A 229 11.21 -12.18 -29.45
C VAL A 229 10.04 -11.24 -29.71
N VAL A 230 9.76 -10.31 -28.79
CA VAL A 230 8.61 -9.41 -28.93
C VAL A 230 8.69 -8.53 -30.16
N SER A 231 9.89 -8.05 -30.54
CA SER A 231 10.08 -7.24 -31.74
C SER A 231 9.81 -7.99 -33.05
N SER A 232 9.69 -9.32 -33.02
CA SER A 232 9.30 -10.13 -34.19
C SER A 232 7.78 -10.28 -34.35
N LEU A 233 6.98 -9.82 -33.39
CA LEU A 233 5.53 -9.90 -33.42
C LEU A 233 4.93 -8.74 -34.24
N THR A 234 3.82 -9.00 -34.93
CA THR A 234 3.13 -7.99 -35.75
C THR A 234 2.38 -6.94 -34.93
N HIS A 235 2.09 -7.25 -33.66
CA HIS A 235 1.33 -6.42 -32.74
C HIS A 235 1.99 -6.44 -31.36
N VAL A 236 1.75 -5.38 -30.59
CA VAL A 236 2.15 -5.33 -29.17
C VAL A 236 1.46 -6.49 -28.42
N PRO A 237 2.22 -7.41 -27.80
CA PRO A 237 1.65 -8.59 -27.19
C PRO A 237 0.88 -8.23 -25.92
N ARG A 238 -0.31 -8.80 -25.77
CA ARG A 238 -0.97 -8.89 -24.46
C ARG A 238 -0.46 -10.14 -23.76
N TYR A 239 0.06 -10.00 -22.55
CA TYR A 239 0.65 -11.12 -21.81
C TYR A 239 0.27 -11.12 -20.33
N THR A 240 0.36 -12.31 -19.72
CA THR A 240 0.20 -12.51 -18.28
C THR A 240 1.55 -12.75 -17.62
N CYS A 241 1.89 -11.96 -16.59
CA CYS A 241 3.05 -12.24 -15.76
C CYS A 241 2.76 -13.36 -14.76
N ILE A 242 3.71 -14.30 -14.61
CA ILE A 242 3.65 -15.36 -13.62
C ILE A 242 4.73 -15.10 -12.57
N SER A 243 4.31 -14.64 -11.40
CA SER A 243 5.14 -14.56 -10.20
C SER A 243 5.25 -15.93 -9.56
N HIS A 244 6.46 -16.35 -9.25
CA HIS A 244 6.70 -17.57 -8.49
C HIS A 244 8.06 -17.49 -7.76
N THR A 245 8.41 -18.54 -7.05
CA THR A 245 9.74 -18.67 -6.44
C THR A 245 10.40 -19.95 -6.94
N TRP A 246 11.67 -19.88 -7.30
CA TRP A 246 12.42 -21.04 -7.79
C TRP A 246 13.87 -21.09 -7.31
N GLY A 247 14.54 -19.93 -7.16
CA GLY A 247 15.99 -19.85 -6.90
C GLY A 247 16.48 -20.65 -5.68
N ARG A 248 15.70 -20.71 -4.60
CA ARG A 248 16.06 -21.44 -3.36
C ARG A 248 16.01 -22.96 -3.51
N TRP A 249 15.25 -23.46 -4.48
CA TRP A 249 15.12 -24.89 -4.78
C TRP A 249 15.89 -25.30 -6.01
N ARG A 250 16.71 -24.39 -6.56
CA ARG A 250 17.59 -24.66 -7.69
C ARG A 250 18.53 -25.79 -7.32
N VAL A 251 18.55 -26.84 -8.14
CA VAL A 251 19.57 -27.88 -8.04
C VAL A 251 20.88 -27.31 -8.59
N PRO A 252 21.96 -27.20 -7.79
CA PRO A 252 23.20 -26.58 -8.23
C PRO A 252 23.76 -27.24 -9.49
N ASN A 253 24.28 -26.42 -10.41
CA ASN A 253 24.93 -26.84 -11.66
C ASN A 253 24.10 -27.79 -12.55
N THR A 254 22.78 -27.86 -12.33
CA THR A 254 21.91 -28.77 -13.07
C THR A 254 20.91 -27.96 -13.89
N PHE A 255 20.86 -28.25 -15.19
CA PHE A 255 20.00 -27.57 -16.15
C PHE A 255 19.33 -28.59 -17.06
N HIS A 256 18.15 -28.23 -17.54
CA HIS A 256 17.39 -29.00 -18.51
C HIS A 256 17.13 -28.18 -19.77
N ARG A 257 17.06 -28.88 -20.90
CA ARG A 257 16.62 -28.28 -22.15
C ARG A 257 15.11 -28.48 -22.27
N VAL A 258 14.37 -27.40 -22.18
CA VAL A 258 12.92 -27.38 -22.42
C VAL A 258 12.70 -27.05 -23.89
N GLU A 259 11.86 -27.83 -24.58
CA GLU A 259 11.51 -27.56 -25.97
C GLU A 259 10.86 -26.17 -26.11
N GLY A 260 11.28 -25.41 -27.12
CA GLY A 260 10.79 -24.04 -27.33
C GLY A 260 11.51 -22.96 -26.50
N VAL A 261 12.35 -23.31 -25.52
CA VAL A 261 13.18 -22.34 -24.77
C VAL A 261 14.61 -22.32 -25.35
N PRO A 262 15.14 -21.15 -25.77
CA PRO A 262 16.46 -21.07 -26.44
C PRO A 262 17.66 -21.38 -25.54
N TRP A 263 17.50 -21.32 -24.22
CA TRP A 263 18.56 -21.54 -23.24
C TRP A 263 18.24 -22.70 -22.29
N PRO A 264 19.26 -23.27 -21.62
CA PRO A 264 19.04 -24.25 -20.56
C PRO A 264 18.29 -23.61 -19.38
N VAL A 265 17.27 -24.31 -18.87
CA VAL A 265 16.46 -23.88 -17.74
C VAL A 265 16.98 -24.57 -16.47
N PRO A 266 17.23 -23.84 -15.37
CA PRO A 266 17.62 -24.43 -14.09
C PRO A 266 16.62 -25.47 -13.59
N VAL A 267 17.13 -26.60 -13.11
CA VAL A 267 16.29 -27.61 -12.45
C VAL A 267 15.95 -27.15 -11.05
N ASN A 268 14.73 -27.42 -10.59
CA ASN A 268 14.31 -27.15 -9.22
C ASN A 268 13.65 -28.37 -8.58
N THR A 269 13.66 -28.43 -7.24
CA THR A 269 13.10 -29.56 -6.48
C THR A 269 11.61 -29.45 -6.18
N ARG A 270 10.94 -28.36 -6.56
CA ARG A 270 9.51 -28.11 -6.25
C ARG A 270 8.58 -28.52 -7.39
N PHE A 271 9.00 -28.34 -8.63
CA PHE A 271 8.20 -28.62 -9.80
C PHE A 271 9.08 -29.01 -10.99
N ASP A 272 8.51 -29.81 -11.88
CA ASP A 272 9.19 -30.27 -13.10
C ASP A 272 9.02 -29.23 -14.21
N VAL A 273 10.13 -28.57 -14.58
CA VAL A 273 10.16 -27.56 -15.63
C VAL A 273 9.80 -28.11 -17.02
N HIS A 274 9.88 -29.42 -17.26
CA HIS A 274 9.50 -30.03 -18.54
C HIS A 274 7.99 -30.14 -18.72
N LYS A 275 7.21 -30.15 -17.63
CA LYS A 275 5.75 -30.29 -17.68
C LYS A 275 5.04 -28.96 -17.87
N LEU A 276 5.74 -27.84 -17.62
CA LEU A 276 5.14 -26.50 -17.70
C LEU A 276 4.58 -26.14 -19.09
N PRO A 277 5.21 -26.47 -20.22
CA PRO A 277 4.62 -26.20 -21.54
C PRO A 277 3.24 -26.84 -21.73
N ASP A 278 3.07 -28.08 -21.28
CA ASP A 278 1.79 -28.79 -21.32
C ASP A 278 0.77 -28.19 -20.35
N ILE A 279 1.21 -27.86 -19.13
CA ILE A 279 0.37 -27.21 -18.13
C ILE A 279 -0.11 -25.84 -18.63
N PHE A 280 0.77 -25.03 -19.22
CA PHE A 280 0.41 -23.73 -19.79
C PHE A 280 -0.60 -23.89 -20.93
N ALA A 281 -0.41 -24.86 -21.83
CA ALA A 281 -1.35 -25.13 -22.92
C ALA A 281 -2.71 -25.67 -22.45
N ALA A 282 -2.77 -26.40 -21.35
CA ALA A 282 -4.01 -26.97 -20.80
C ALA A 282 -4.85 -25.96 -20.01
N ASN A 283 -4.22 -24.90 -19.49
CA ASN A 283 -4.89 -23.87 -18.70
C ASN A 283 -5.61 -22.84 -19.58
N LYS A 284 -6.66 -22.21 -19.02
CA LYS A 284 -7.38 -21.12 -19.67
C LYS A 284 -6.76 -19.78 -19.32
N TRP A 285 -6.25 -19.08 -20.32
CA TRP A 285 -5.63 -17.78 -20.17
C TRP A 285 -6.47 -16.69 -20.83
N THR A 286 -6.42 -15.48 -20.28
CA THR A 286 -7.02 -14.28 -20.87
C THR A 286 -6.11 -13.62 -21.90
N THR A 287 -4.87 -14.11 -22.03
CA THR A 287 -3.83 -13.58 -22.91
C THR A 287 -3.19 -14.72 -23.71
N PRO A 288 -2.70 -14.45 -24.93
CA PRO A 288 -2.03 -15.46 -25.76
C PRO A 288 -0.57 -15.72 -25.35
N TYR A 289 0.02 -14.81 -24.57
CA TYR A 289 1.44 -14.87 -24.19
C TYR A 289 1.62 -14.86 -22.67
N LEU A 290 2.69 -15.49 -22.19
CA LEU A 290 3.10 -15.47 -20.79
C LEU A 290 4.46 -14.80 -20.65
N TRP A 291 4.65 -14.08 -19.55
CA TRP A 291 5.98 -13.74 -19.07
C TRP A 291 6.26 -14.58 -17.82
N PHE A 292 7.23 -15.48 -17.95
CA PHE A 292 7.65 -16.43 -16.92
C PHE A 292 9.17 -16.43 -16.93
N ASP A 293 9.78 -15.84 -15.91
CA ASP A 293 11.20 -15.47 -15.86
C ASP A 293 12.16 -16.60 -16.29
N LEU A 294 11.90 -17.86 -15.92
CA LEU A 294 12.69 -19.03 -16.33
C LEU A 294 12.73 -19.23 -17.86
N TYR A 295 11.66 -18.86 -18.57
CA TYR A 295 11.49 -19.02 -20.02
C TYR A 295 11.66 -17.73 -20.81
N THR A 296 11.59 -16.56 -20.14
CA THR A 296 11.65 -15.25 -20.80
C THR A 296 12.87 -14.40 -20.41
N ILE A 297 13.65 -14.79 -19.40
CA ILE A 297 14.96 -14.22 -19.11
C ILE A 297 16.05 -15.26 -19.38
N PRO A 298 17.10 -14.94 -20.16
CA PRO A 298 18.24 -15.83 -20.34
C PRO A 298 18.89 -16.21 -19.01
N GLN A 299 18.97 -17.51 -18.72
CA GLN A 299 19.48 -18.04 -17.43
C GLN A 299 21.02 -18.20 -17.39
N ASN A 300 21.73 -17.47 -18.26
CA ASN A 300 23.17 -17.60 -18.49
C ASN A 300 24.00 -16.42 -17.98
N GLY A 301 23.38 -15.45 -17.28
CA GLY A 301 24.07 -14.24 -16.79
C GLY A 301 24.56 -13.32 -17.91
N SER A 302 23.91 -13.35 -19.07
CA SER A 302 24.22 -12.44 -20.18
C SER A 302 23.80 -11.00 -19.87
N LYS A 303 24.40 -10.04 -20.60
CA LYS A 303 23.99 -8.62 -20.53
C LYS A 303 22.49 -8.42 -20.74
N LEU A 304 21.88 -9.18 -21.66
CA LEU A 304 20.44 -9.13 -21.90
C LEU A 304 19.63 -9.58 -20.66
N ALA A 305 20.13 -10.57 -19.91
CA ALA A 305 19.48 -10.98 -18.66
C ALA A 305 19.55 -9.85 -17.62
N ASP A 306 20.71 -9.20 -17.47
CA ASP A 306 20.88 -8.07 -16.56
C ASP A 306 19.98 -6.87 -16.95
N GLU A 307 19.84 -6.60 -18.25
CA GLU A 307 18.95 -5.58 -18.80
C GLU A 307 17.47 -5.89 -18.50
N GLU A 308 17.01 -7.13 -18.69
CA GLU A 308 15.63 -7.53 -18.36
C GLU A 308 15.36 -7.50 -16.84
N ILE A 309 16.33 -7.91 -16.00
CA ILE A 309 16.22 -7.82 -14.54
C ILE A 309 16.01 -6.36 -14.11
N ALA A 310 16.78 -5.42 -14.68
CA ALA A 310 16.64 -3.99 -14.41
C ALA A 310 15.32 -3.38 -14.93
N ARG A 311 14.54 -4.13 -15.72
CA ARG A 311 13.28 -3.69 -16.34
C ARG A 311 12.05 -4.40 -15.79
N GLN A 312 12.15 -5.26 -14.77
CA GLN A 312 11.00 -6.00 -14.24
C GLN A 312 9.81 -5.11 -13.85
N HIS A 313 10.04 -3.92 -13.29
CA HIS A 313 8.96 -2.98 -12.99
C HIS A 313 8.14 -2.56 -14.22
N ILE A 314 8.79 -2.37 -15.37
CA ILE A 314 8.14 -2.06 -16.65
C ILE A 314 7.35 -3.29 -17.12
N ILE A 315 7.95 -4.47 -17.04
CA ILE A 315 7.35 -5.73 -17.51
C ILE A 315 6.06 -6.04 -16.72
N PHE A 316 6.10 -6.00 -15.40
CA PHE A 316 4.91 -6.24 -14.59
C PHE A 316 3.84 -5.16 -14.80
N ARG A 317 4.23 -3.88 -14.90
CA ARG A 317 3.29 -2.78 -15.10
C ARG A 317 2.58 -2.84 -16.47
N ASN A 318 3.26 -3.31 -17.51
CA ASN A 318 2.71 -3.45 -18.87
C ASN A 318 1.99 -4.79 -19.10
N SER A 319 1.94 -5.68 -18.09
CA SER A 319 1.20 -6.93 -18.18
C SER A 319 -0.31 -6.68 -18.23
N SER A 320 -1.04 -7.49 -19.00
CA SER A 320 -2.50 -7.43 -19.05
C SER A 320 -3.15 -8.12 -17.86
N ALA A 321 -2.42 -9.00 -17.18
CA ALA A 321 -2.82 -9.69 -15.96
C ALA A 321 -1.58 -10.23 -15.26
N ALA A 322 -1.70 -10.52 -13.97
CA ALA A 322 -0.63 -11.12 -13.19
C ALA A 322 -1.16 -12.26 -12.32
N VAL A 323 -0.40 -13.34 -12.20
CA VAL A 323 -0.73 -14.54 -11.44
C VAL A 323 0.40 -14.89 -10.50
N ALA A 324 0.08 -15.12 -9.23
CA ALA A 324 1.02 -15.65 -8.24
C ALA A 324 0.82 -17.15 -8.12
N TRP A 325 1.77 -17.92 -8.65
CA TRP A 325 1.73 -19.38 -8.56
C TRP A 325 2.40 -19.85 -7.25
N ILE A 326 1.56 -20.24 -6.30
CA ILE A 326 2.00 -20.69 -4.98
C ILE A 326 2.01 -22.23 -5.00
N SER A 327 3.08 -22.80 -5.54
CA SER A 327 3.24 -24.24 -5.78
C SER A 327 3.18 -25.11 -4.52
N GLY A 328 3.29 -24.52 -3.33
CA GLY A 328 3.14 -25.22 -2.05
C GLY A 328 1.70 -25.37 -1.56
N ILE A 329 0.71 -24.75 -2.23
CA ILE A 329 -0.71 -24.82 -1.83
C ILE A 329 -1.43 -25.87 -2.65
N GLN A 330 -2.00 -26.88 -2.00
CA GLN A 330 -2.75 -27.95 -2.65
C GLN A 330 -4.23 -27.57 -2.88
N SER A 331 -4.88 -26.97 -1.88
CA SER A 331 -6.27 -26.54 -1.94
C SER A 331 -6.48 -25.18 -1.27
N TRP A 332 -7.47 -24.44 -1.77
CA TRP A 332 -7.94 -23.16 -1.23
C TRP A 332 -9.11 -23.30 -0.25
N ASP A 333 -9.66 -24.50 -0.05
CA ASP A 333 -10.96 -24.68 0.62
C ASP A 333 -11.04 -24.04 2.02
N LYS A 334 -9.98 -24.15 2.82
CA LYS A 334 -9.92 -23.51 4.15
C LYS A 334 -9.88 -21.99 4.05
N LEU A 335 -9.09 -21.46 3.11
CA LEU A 335 -8.99 -20.02 2.88
C LEU A 335 -10.35 -19.45 2.41
N SER A 336 -11.05 -20.16 1.52
CA SER A 336 -12.39 -19.79 1.06
C SER A 336 -13.42 -19.72 2.21
N ASN A 337 -13.34 -20.61 3.21
CA ASN A 337 -14.20 -20.56 4.40
C ASN A 337 -13.91 -19.34 5.28
N GLY A 338 -12.62 -18.98 5.43
CA GLY A 338 -12.20 -17.83 6.22
C GLY A 338 -12.60 -16.52 5.56
N ILE A 339 -12.48 -16.45 4.23
CA ILE A 339 -12.94 -15.32 3.41
C ILE A 339 -14.45 -15.12 3.55
N GLU A 340 -15.24 -16.19 3.43
CA GLU A 340 -16.70 -16.08 3.60
C GLU A 340 -17.08 -15.59 5.00
N TRP A 341 -16.42 -16.10 6.04
CA TRP A 341 -16.66 -15.62 7.41
C TRP A 341 -16.29 -14.15 7.58
N LEU A 342 -15.09 -13.74 7.11
CA LEU A 342 -14.65 -12.33 7.18
C LEU A 342 -15.61 -11.40 6.44
N ALA A 343 -16.08 -11.81 5.25
CA ALA A 343 -17.00 -11.06 4.42
C ALA A 343 -18.37 -10.85 5.11
N LEU A 344 -18.93 -11.89 5.71
CA LEU A 344 -20.17 -11.78 6.47
C LEU A 344 -19.98 -10.99 7.77
N SER A 345 -18.88 -11.22 8.50
CA SER A 345 -18.59 -10.49 9.73
C SER A 345 -18.33 -9.01 9.48
N TYR A 346 -17.80 -8.62 8.32
CA TYR A 346 -17.76 -7.22 7.91
C TYR A 346 -19.18 -6.64 7.87
N LEU A 347 -20.11 -7.26 7.12
CA LEU A 347 -21.49 -6.77 7.02
C LEU A 347 -22.18 -6.68 8.38
N GLN A 348 -21.97 -7.67 9.25
CA GLN A 348 -22.54 -7.69 10.60
C GLN A 348 -22.18 -6.44 11.41
N HIS A 349 -20.98 -5.90 11.21
CA HIS A 349 -20.42 -4.82 12.03
C HIS A 349 -20.44 -3.45 11.34
N THR A 350 -20.75 -3.40 10.05
CA THR A 350 -20.77 -2.16 9.25
C THR A 350 -22.15 -1.85 8.67
N SER A 351 -23.18 -2.56 9.11
CA SER A 351 -24.58 -2.38 8.69
C SER A 351 -25.53 -2.53 9.86
N SER A 352 -26.70 -1.89 9.77
CA SER A 352 -27.75 -2.06 10.77
C SER A 352 -28.23 -3.51 10.83
N PRO A 353 -28.57 -4.03 12.03
CA PRO A 353 -28.94 -5.45 12.21
C PRO A 353 -30.15 -5.91 11.40
N ASP A 354 -31.04 -5.00 11.02
CA ASP A 354 -32.26 -5.23 10.25
C ASP A 354 -32.05 -5.15 8.73
N LEU A 355 -30.89 -4.68 8.27
CA LEU A 355 -30.63 -4.47 6.84
C LEU A 355 -30.35 -5.79 6.09
N TYR A 356 -29.68 -6.74 6.75
CA TYR A 356 -29.22 -7.99 6.15
C TYR A 356 -29.41 -9.17 7.12
N ASP A 357 -29.86 -10.33 6.62
CA ASP A 357 -29.85 -11.59 7.38
C ASP A 357 -28.44 -12.21 7.42
N VAL A 358 -27.54 -11.57 8.18
CA VAL A 358 -26.14 -12.02 8.32
C VAL A 358 -26.00 -13.14 9.35
N LYS A 359 -26.84 -13.12 10.40
CA LYS A 359 -26.72 -14.06 11.51
C LYS A 359 -26.95 -15.51 11.06
N GLY A 360 -28.02 -15.76 10.30
CA GLY A 360 -28.28 -17.10 9.76
C GLY A 360 -27.20 -17.58 8.78
N ALA A 361 -26.63 -16.66 8.00
CA ALA A 361 -25.52 -16.96 7.10
C ALA A 361 -24.24 -17.36 7.87
N LEU A 362 -23.88 -16.63 8.92
CA LEU A 362 -22.73 -16.94 9.77
C LEU A 362 -22.88 -18.28 10.50
N GLU A 363 -24.08 -18.58 11.04
CA GLU A 363 -24.36 -19.88 11.68
C GLU A 363 -24.12 -21.05 10.70
N THR A 364 -24.59 -20.91 9.46
CA THR A 364 -24.36 -21.91 8.40
C THR A 364 -22.87 -22.14 8.12
N VAL A 365 -22.08 -21.06 8.10
CA VAL A 365 -20.62 -21.13 7.85
C VAL A 365 -19.89 -21.78 9.02
N LEU A 366 -20.38 -21.60 10.24
CA LEU A 366 -19.82 -22.25 11.43
C LEU A 366 -20.14 -23.74 11.49
N ASP A 367 -21.37 -24.13 11.14
CA ASP A 367 -21.82 -25.52 11.15
C ASP A 367 -21.12 -26.39 10.10
N ALA A 368 -20.80 -25.83 8.93
CA ALA A 368 -20.12 -26.53 7.83
C ALA A 368 -18.66 -26.92 8.12
N ARG A 369 -18.11 -26.57 9.29
CA ARG A 369 -16.68 -26.72 9.64
C ARG A 369 -16.33 -28.02 10.41
N ASN A 370 -17.28 -28.94 10.59
CA ASN A 370 -17.10 -30.20 11.34
C ASN A 370 -16.78 -31.42 10.44
N PRO A 371 -15.56 -31.51 9.88
CA PRO A 371 -14.74 -32.66 10.27
C PRO A 371 -13.26 -32.31 10.60
N PRO A 372 -12.53 -33.22 11.27
CA PRO A 372 -11.19 -32.96 11.82
C PRO A 372 -10.13 -32.70 10.75
N LEU A 373 -9.11 -31.94 11.14
CA LEU A 373 -7.97 -31.51 10.32
C LEU A 373 -7.24 -32.70 9.66
N GLU A 374 -7.37 -32.80 8.34
CA GLU A 374 -6.19 -33.00 7.51
C GLU A 374 -5.64 -31.59 7.18
N THR A 375 -4.49 -31.30 7.78
CA THR A 375 -3.57 -30.18 7.52
C THR A 375 -3.83 -29.48 6.17
N THR A 376 -4.42 -28.27 6.16
CA THR A 376 -3.66 -27.08 5.69
C THR A 376 -2.20 -27.37 5.91
N GLY A 377 -1.47 -27.55 4.80
CA GLY A 377 -0.14 -28.12 4.82
C GLY A 377 0.58 -27.68 6.08
N ALA A 378 0.85 -28.64 6.97
CA ALA A 378 2.14 -28.61 7.59
C ALA A 378 3.07 -28.37 6.39
N LEU A 379 3.67 -27.19 6.33
CA LEU A 379 4.86 -26.99 5.52
C LEU A 379 5.84 -28.00 6.10
N ASN A 380 5.72 -29.26 5.68
CA ASN A 380 6.62 -30.35 5.94
C ASN A 380 7.87 -30.05 5.12
N ASP A 381 8.50 -28.92 5.38
CA ASP A 381 9.90 -28.69 5.12
C ASP A 381 10.58 -28.81 6.48
N VAL A 382 10.78 -30.07 6.89
CA VAL A 382 11.56 -30.54 8.05
C VAL A 382 13.05 -30.15 7.92
N LYS A 383 13.38 -29.15 7.09
CA LYS A 383 14.73 -28.61 6.88
C LYS A 383 14.80 -27.09 6.91
N GLU A 384 13.68 -26.35 6.97
CA GLU A 384 13.68 -24.88 7.08
C GLU A 384 13.34 -24.39 8.53
N GLU A 385 13.39 -25.29 9.51
CA GLU A 385 13.08 -24.99 10.93
C GLU A 385 13.97 -23.89 11.54
N GLU A 386 15.19 -23.64 11.05
CA GLU A 386 16.05 -22.58 11.63
C GLU A 386 15.75 -21.18 11.10
N GLU A 387 15.54 -20.98 9.79
CA GLU A 387 15.29 -19.64 9.22
C GLU A 387 13.86 -19.16 9.48
N SER A 388 12.86 -20.04 9.38
CA SER A 388 11.44 -19.72 9.55
C SER A 388 11.04 -19.55 11.02
N ALA A 389 11.70 -20.26 11.96
CA ALA A 389 11.49 -20.07 13.41
C ALA A 389 11.82 -18.65 13.87
N THR A 390 12.77 -17.98 13.21
CA THR A 390 13.13 -16.57 13.51
C THR A 390 11.95 -15.61 13.29
N LEU A 391 11.11 -15.86 12.28
CA LEU A 391 9.92 -15.06 11.97
C LEU A 391 8.76 -15.27 12.96
N GLN A 392 8.63 -16.46 13.57
CA GLN A 392 7.62 -16.74 14.61
C GLN A 392 8.04 -16.14 15.97
N ASN A 393 9.31 -16.27 16.34
CA ASN A 393 9.84 -15.90 17.66
C ASN A 393 9.62 -14.42 18.05
N GLN A 394 9.30 -13.53 17.10
CA GLN A 394 9.14 -12.09 17.33
C GLN A 394 7.70 -11.57 17.28
N VAL A 395 6.72 -12.39 16.85
CA VAL A 395 5.38 -11.88 16.46
C VAL A 395 4.29 -12.39 17.37
N LEU A 396 4.46 -13.60 17.89
CA LEU A 396 3.42 -14.34 18.57
C LEU A 396 4.05 -15.05 19.76
N ASP A 397 3.38 -14.98 20.92
CA ASP A 397 3.69 -15.86 22.04
C ASP A 397 3.80 -17.29 21.49
N LYS A 398 4.94 -17.97 21.74
CA LYS A 398 5.29 -19.31 21.18
C LYS A 398 4.18 -20.35 21.35
N SER A 399 3.23 -20.08 22.25
CA SER A 399 2.06 -20.88 22.58
C SER A 399 0.93 -20.86 21.55
N SER A 400 0.87 -19.90 20.61
CA SER A 400 -0.40 -19.57 19.92
C SER A 400 -0.55 -20.06 18.47
N TYR A 401 0.53 -20.19 17.68
CA TYR A 401 0.43 -20.48 16.24
C TYR A 401 1.61 -21.30 15.71
N THR A 402 1.32 -22.41 15.01
CA THR A 402 2.31 -23.30 14.35
C THR A 402 2.52 -22.99 12.86
N LEU A 403 2.04 -21.85 12.37
CA LEU A 403 1.97 -21.53 10.94
C LEU A 403 3.20 -20.77 10.45
N TYR A 404 3.70 -21.12 9.26
CA TYR A 404 4.75 -20.40 8.54
C TYR A 404 4.21 -19.88 7.21
N PRO A 405 4.52 -18.62 6.82
CA PRO A 405 4.18 -18.14 5.49
C PRO A 405 4.89 -18.99 4.43
N GLY A 406 4.17 -19.36 3.38
CA GLY A 406 4.78 -20.06 2.25
C GLY A 406 5.91 -19.24 1.65
N ALA A 407 6.92 -19.90 1.08
CA ALA A 407 8.16 -19.26 0.61
C ALA A 407 7.95 -18.17 -0.46
N TRP A 408 6.83 -18.20 -1.19
CA TRP A 408 6.41 -17.08 -2.04
C TRP A 408 6.21 -15.79 -1.24
N PHE A 409 5.57 -15.85 -0.08
CA PHE A 409 5.33 -14.67 0.77
C PHE A 409 6.59 -14.18 1.51
N THR A 410 7.64 -15.00 1.61
CA THR A 410 8.90 -14.66 2.28
C THR A 410 10.03 -14.31 1.32
N SER A 411 9.79 -14.33 0.01
CA SER A 411 10.78 -13.95 -1.00
C SER A 411 10.87 -12.43 -1.21
N LEU A 412 12.10 -11.94 -1.32
CA LEU A 412 12.33 -10.55 -1.65
C LEU A 412 11.96 -10.23 -3.11
N TRP A 413 12.18 -11.19 -4.01
CA TRP A 413 11.83 -11.03 -5.43
C TRP A 413 10.32 -10.91 -5.64
N THR A 414 9.53 -11.71 -4.91
CA THR A 414 8.07 -11.64 -4.99
C THR A 414 7.52 -10.38 -4.34
N LEU A 415 8.19 -9.81 -3.33
CA LEU A 415 7.81 -8.53 -2.74
C LEU A 415 7.73 -7.42 -3.79
N GLN A 416 8.68 -7.38 -4.72
CA GLN A 416 8.64 -6.42 -5.82
C GLN A 416 7.37 -6.60 -6.67
N GLU A 417 7.06 -7.84 -6.99
CA GLU A 417 5.94 -8.22 -7.84
C GLU A 417 4.59 -7.91 -7.15
N THR A 418 4.48 -8.12 -5.84
CA THR A 418 3.25 -7.84 -5.06
C THR A 418 2.94 -6.36 -5.00
N PHE A 419 3.94 -5.50 -4.95
CA PHE A 419 3.71 -4.05 -4.96
C PHE A 419 3.40 -3.50 -6.36
N LEU A 420 3.96 -4.09 -7.42
CA LEU A 420 3.69 -3.69 -8.80
C LEU A 420 2.30 -4.16 -9.26
N CYS A 421 1.93 -5.38 -8.88
CA CYS A 421 0.69 -6.02 -9.26
C CYS A 421 -0.08 -6.51 -8.02
N PRO A 422 -0.50 -5.67 -7.06
CA PRO A 422 -1.18 -6.16 -5.85
C PRO A 422 -2.49 -6.92 -6.13
N HIS A 423 -3.05 -6.76 -7.33
CA HIS A 423 -4.24 -7.45 -7.83
C HIS A 423 -3.93 -8.83 -8.47
N MET A 424 -2.77 -9.47 -8.19
CA MET A 424 -2.47 -10.80 -8.74
C MET A 424 -3.53 -11.82 -8.34
N VAL A 425 -3.89 -12.69 -9.27
CA VAL A 425 -4.68 -13.88 -8.95
C VAL A 425 -3.78 -14.92 -8.29
N LEU A 426 -4.15 -15.36 -7.09
CA LEU A 426 -3.44 -16.44 -6.40
C LEU A 426 -3.87 -17.78 -7.01
N VAL A 427 -2.92 -18.61 -7.44
CA VAL A 427 -3.21 -19.96 -7.96
C VAL A 427 -2.44 -21.03 -7.21
N SER A 428 -3.09 -22.18 -6.99
CA SER A 428 -2.53 -23.33 -6.27
C SER A 428 -1.49 -24.07 -7.11
N GLN A 429 -0.91 -25.13 -6.56
CA GLN A 429 -0.02 -26.05 -7.26
C GLN A 429 -0.60 -26.54 -8.60
N ASP A 430 -1.91 -26.83 -8.60
CA ASP A 430 -2.67 -27.31 -9.77
C ASP A 430 -3.28 -26.18 -10.61
N TRP A 431 -2.80 -24.94 -10.46
CA TRP A 431 -3.26 -23.76 -11.22
C TRP A 431 -4.74 -23.40 -10.98
N LYS A 432 -5.33 -23.87 -9.88
CA LYS A 432 -6.68 -23.48 -9.49
C LYS A 432 -6.64 -22.10 -8.82
N PRO A 433 -7.45 -21.13 -9.26
CA PRO A 433 -7.49 -19.81 -8.64
C PRO A 433 -8.12 -19.87 -7.25
N LEU A 434 -7.66 -19.00 -6.35
CA LEU A 434 -8.36 -18.72 -5.11
C LEU A 434 -9.72 -18.09 -5.43
N GLN A 435 -10.77 -18.73 -4.94
CA GLN A 435 -12.14 -18.24 -5.04
C GLN A 435 -12.80 -18.26 -3.67
N ASP A 436 -13.76 -17.36 -3.45
CA ASP A 436 -14.68 -17.48 -2.34
C ASP A 436 -15.72 -18.60 -2.58
N LYS A 437 -16.62 -18.83 -1.62
CA LYS A 437 -17.71 -19.81 -1.78
C LYS A 437 -18.80 -19.38 -2.76
N ALA A 438 -18.87 -18.11 -3.15
CA ALA A 438 -19.71 -17.66 -4.26
C ALA A 438 -19.07 -17.97 -5.63
N GLY A 439 -17.78 -18.32 -5.68
CA GLY A 439 -17.00 -18.61 -6.87
C GLY A 439 -16.35 -17.37 -7.49
N CYS A 440 -16.26 -16.28 -6.75
CA CYS A 440 -15.60 -15.05 -7.18
C CYS A 440 -14.10 -15.17 -6.94
N ILE A 441 -13.31 -14.74 -7.94
CA ILE A 441 -11.85 -14.73 -7.82
C ILE A 441 -11.45 -13.72 -6.76
N VAL A 442 -10.59 -14.15 -5.83
CA VAL A 442 -10.03 -13.30 -4.79
C VAL A 442 -8.57 -13.03 -5.14
N THR A 443 -8.27 -11.77 -5.48
CA THR A 443 -6.90 -11.31 -5.70
C THR A 443 -6.17 -11.13 -4.38
N LEU A 444 -4.85 -10.97 -4.45
CA LEU A 444 -4.03 -10.79 -3.26
C LEU A 444 -4.46 -9.57 -2.43
N ASP A 445 -4.62 -8.42 -3.06
CA ASP A 445 -5.08 -7.20 -2.40
C ASP A 445 -6.53 -7.28 -1.89
N ASN A 446 -7.42 -8.01 -2.57
CA ASN A 446 -8.77 -8.28 -2.08
C ASN A 446 -8.74 -9.04 -0.76
N LEU A 447 -7.89 -10.07 -0.65
CA LEU A 447 -7.74 -10.85 0.59
C LEU A 447 -7.24 -9.96 1.75
N ILE A 448 -6.25 -9.12 1.48
CA ILE A 448 -5.65 -8.24 2.50
C ILE A 448 -6.64 -7.17 2.93
N ALA A 449 -7.33 -6.53 1.99
CA ALA A 449 -8.34 -5.52 2.26
C ALA A 449 -9.48 -6.08 3.10
N LEU A 450 -9.97 -7.27 2.74
CA LEU A 450 -11.05 -7.92 3.45
C LEU A 450 -10.67 -8.27 4.89
N GLU A 451 -9.50 -8.89 5.11
CA GLU A 451 -9.05 -9.21 6.47
C GLU A 451 -8.86 -7.95 7.31
N GLN A 452 -8.17 -6.95 6.77
CA GLN A 452 -7.85 -5.73 7.51
C GLN A 452 -9.14 -5.01 7.95
N TYR A 453 -10.09 -4.80 7.03
CA TYR A 453 -11.31 -4.05 7.32
C TYR A 453 -12.27 -4.88 8.17
N ALA A 454 -12.50 -6.16 7.86
CA ALA A 454 -13.38 -6.98 8.69
C ALA A 454 -12.88 -7.05 10.14
N LEU A 455 -11.59 -7.33 10.35
CA LEU A 455 -11.03 -7.43 11.70
C LEU A 455 -10.92 -6.07 12.41
N GLN A 456 -10.70 -4.97 11.68
CA GLN A 456 -10.83 -3.62 12.23
C GLN A 456 -12.21 -3.47 12.87
N TYR A 457 -13.30 -3.67 12.13
CA TYR A 457 -14.65 -3.47 12.66
C TYR A 457 -15.06 -4.49 13.73
N ILE A 458 -14.64 -5.75 13.63
CA ILE A 458 -14.89 -6.76 14.69
C ILE A 458 -14.27 -6.37 16.03
N ARG A 459 -13.07 -5.76 16.03
CA ARG A 459 -12.41 -5.33 17.27
C ARG A 459 -13.18 -4.21 17.97
N TYR A 460 -13.86 -3.37 17.21
CA TYR A 460 -14.46 -2.12 17.70
C TYR A 460 -15.98 -2.13 17.76
N SER A 461 -16.65 -3.14 17.20
CA SER A 461 -18.12 -3.25 17.21
C SER A 461 -18.76 -3.53 18.58
N LYS A 462 -17.98 -3.69 19.65
CA LYS A 462 -18.49 -3.88 21.03
C LYS A 462 -19.17 -2.63 21.63
N PHE A 463 -19.40 -1.58 20.85
CA PHE A 463 -20.05 -0.35 21.28
C PHE A 463 -21.41 -0.21 20.58
N SER A 464 -22.50 -0.25 21.36
CA SER A 464 -23.89 -0.44 20.91
C SER A 464 -24.52 0.74 20.16
N ASP A 465 -23.84 1.89 20.11
CA ASP A 465 -24.41 3.16 19.64
C ASP A 465 -23.72 3.65 18.36
N ALA A 466 -23.22 2.72 17.53
CA ALA A 466 -22.47 3.02 16.32
C ALA A 466 -23.32 3.84 15.32
N ASP A 467 -23.01 5.13 15.17
CA ASP A 467 -23.56 5.99 14.14
C ASP A 467 -22.66 5.94 12.89
N PHE A 468 -23.15 5.32 11.81
CA PHE A 468 -22.42 5.23 10.55
C PHE A 468 -22.46 6.53 9.72
N SER A 469 -23.15 7.58 10.18
CA SER A 469 -23.26 8.86 9.46
C SER A 469 -21.96 9.69 9.46
N ASP A 470 -21.07 9.44 10.42
CA ASP A 470 -19.71 10.00 10.46
C ASP A 470 -18.63 8.90 10.32
N PRO A 471 -18.29 8.49 9.08
CA PRO A 471 -17.23 7.51 8.85
C PRO A 471 -15.89 7.98 9.39
N SER A 472 -15.62 9.29 9.37
CA SER A 472 -14.34 9.86 9.80
C SER A 472 -14.16 9.77 11.31
N GLY A 473 -15.21 10.08 12.08
CA GLY A 473 -15.24 9.87 13.53
C GLY A 473 -15.28 8.39 13.90
N TYR A 474 -15.97 7.56 13.12
CA TYR A 474 -15.96 6.11 13.32
C TYR A 474 -14.54 5.53 13.15
N ASP A 475 -13.86 5.87 12.05
CA ASP A 475 -12.50 5.39 11.74
C ASP A 475 -11.43 6.05 12.62
N ALA A 476 -11.57 7.33 12.98
CA ALA A 476 -10.66 7.99 13.90
C ALA A 476 -10.76 7.41 15.31
N ASN A 477 -11.97 7.12 15.80
CA ASN A 477 -12.16 6.42 17.06
C ASN A 477 -11.62 5.00 17.01
N ALA A 478 -11.84 4.27 15.91
CA ALA A 478 -11.25 2.95 15.71
C ALA A 478 -9.71 3.00 15.71
N SER A 479 -9.12 3.96 14.99
CA SER A 479 -7.66 4.13 14.84
C SER A 479 -6.99 4.61 16.12
N TRP A 480 -7.50 5.65 16.77
CA TRP A 480 -6.98 6.16 18.05
C TRP A 480 -7.11 5.14 19.18
N ARG A 481 -8.18 4.34 19.22
CA ARG A 481 -8.33 3.29 20.24
C ARG A 481 -7.53 2.03 19.90
N SER A 482 -7.17 1.82 18.63
CA SER A 482 -6.24 0.77 18.21
C SER A 482 -4.83 0.98 18.79
N THR A 483 -4.36 2.22 18.87
CA THR A 483 -3.05 2.55 19.45
C THR A 483 -3.06 2.41 20.98
N GLN A 484 -4.21 2.60 21.62
CA GLN A 484 -4.37 2.39 23.08
C GLN A 484 -4.60 0.92 23.48
N SER A 485 -5.17 0.09 22.59
CA SER A 485 -5.60 -1.29 22.90
C SER A 485 -5.01 -2.35 21.97
N SER A 486 -3.81 -2.12 21.42
CA SER A 486 -3.11 -3.03 20.51
C SER A 486 -2.93 -4.48 21.02
N HIS A 487 -3.22 -4.73 22.31
CA HIS A 487 -3.15 -6.03 22.96
C HIS A 487 -4.48 -6.81 23.05
N THR A 488 -5.63 -6.22 22.73
CA THR A 488 -6.92 -6.95 22.74
C THR A 488 -7.12 -7.71 21.42
N LYS A 489 -6.59 -8.94 21.35
CA LYS A 489 -6.92 -9.86 20.26
C LYS A 489 -8.44 -10.11 20.24
N PRO A 490 -9.11 -10.13 19.06
CA PRO A 490 -10.49 -10.55 18.98
C PRO A 490 -10.60 -11.99 19.51
N THR A 491 -11.38 -12.20 20.56
CA THR A 491 -11.61 -13.53 21.13
C THR A 491 -12.62 -14.28 20.26
N GLY A 492 -12.37 -15.55 19.95
CA GLY A 492 -13.31 -16.40 19.23
C GLY A 492 -13.22 -16.33 17.69
N LEU A 493 -12.11 -15.84 17.14
CA LEU A 493 -11.89 -15.94 15.69
C LEU A 493 -11.82 -17.41 15.25
N PRO A 494 -12.45 -17.79 14.14
CA PRO A 494 -12.29 -19.14 13.60
C PRO A 494 -10.85 -19.42 13.14
N ALA A 495 -10.43 -20.69 13.18
CA ALA A 495 -9.03 -21.07 12.96
C ALA A 495 -8.46 -20.61 11.60
N ASP A 496 -9.19 -20.80 10.51
CA ASP A 496 -8.84 -20.32 9.16
C ASP A 496 -8.69 -18.79 9.09
N VAL A 497 -9.51 -18.02 9.80
CA VAL A 497 -9.37 -16.56 9.91
C VAL A 497 -8.09 -16.19 10.67
N GLN A 498 -7.77 -16.95 11.72
CA GLN A 498 -6.51 -16.76 12.42
C GLN A 498 -5.30 -17.09 11.51
N GLU A 499 -5.39 -18.07 10.61
CA GLU A 499 -4.33 -18.36 9.63
C GLU A 499 -4.13 -17.18 8.66
N ILE A 500 -5.22 -16.58 8.16
CA ILE A 500 -5.17 -15.39 7.29
C ILE A 500 -4.51 -14.22 8.02
N GLN A 501 -4.99 -13.93 9.25
CA GLN A 501 -4.43 -12.87 10.08
C GLN A 501 -2.95 -13.11 10.37
N ALA A 502 -2.57 -14.34 10.71
CA ALA A 502 -1.18 -14.72 10.95
C ALA A 502 -0.35 -14.49 9.69
N LEU A 503 -0.81 -14.91 8.51
CA LEU A 503 -0.12 -14.68 7.25
C LEU A 503 0.10 -13.18 6.96
N ILE A 504 -0.97 -12.37 7.04
CA ILE A 504 -0.91 -10.93 6.74
C ILE A 504 -0.03 -10.21 7.76
N THR A 505 -0.21 -10.51 9.04
CA THR A 505 0.63 -9.96 10.11
C THR A 505 2.07 -10.39 9.91
N MET A 506 2.32 -11.67 9.59
CA MET A 506 3.66 -12.20 9.48
C MET A 506 4.42 -11.65 8.27
N THR A 507 3.69 -11.26 7.24
CA THR A 507 4.27 -10.71 6.03
C THR A 507 4.24 -9.18 6.05
N LYS A 508 3.55 -8.54 7.00
CA LYS A 508 3.19 -7.10 6.94
C LYS A 508 2.54 -6.76 5.59
N ALA A 509 1.71 -7.66 5.07
CA ALA A 509 1.06 -7.49 3.76
C ALA A 509 0.06 -6.32 3.73
N SER A 510 -0.38 -5.81 4.88
CA SER A 510 -1.19 -4.58 5.00
C SER A 510 -0.55 -3.39 4.27
N ASP A 511 0.78 -3.31 4.26
CA ASP A 511 1.53 -2.24 3.58
C ASP A 511 1.37 -2.29 2.05
N TRP A 512 0.87 -3.40 1.48
CA TRP A 512 0.62 -3.52 0.03
C TRP A 512 -0.64 -2.80 -0.44
N LEU A 513 -1.59 -2.52 0.45
CA LEU A 513 -2.80 -1.75 0.11
C LEU A 513 -2.50 -0.25 -0.05
N ARG A 514 -1.54 0.25 0.73
CA ARG A 514 -1.05 1.63 0.71
C ARG A 514 0.46 1.64 0.55
N PRO A 515 0.97 1.22 -0.62
CA PRO A 515 2.40 1.05 -0.81
C PRO A 515 3.12 2.39 -0.68
N SER A 516 4.31 2.37 -0.07
CA SER A 516 5.23 3.50 -0.04
C SER A 516 6.67 3.06 -0.37
N PRO A 517 7.54 3.94 -0.88
CA PRO A 517 8.95 3.59 -1.10
C PRO A 517 9.64 3.09 0.16
N ILE A 518 9.27 3.65 1.32
CA ILE A 518 9.84 3.30 2.61
C ILE A 518 9.42 1.89 3.02
N SER A 519 8.15 1.53 2.83
CA SER A 519 7.67 0.18 3.11
C SER A 519 8.40 -0.88 2.27
N VAL A 520 8.86 -0.57 1.04
CA VAL A 520 9.67 -1.50 0.24
C VAL A 520 10.99 -1.84 0.94
N LEU A 521 11.67 -0.86 1.56
CA LEU A 521 12.93 -1.09 2.27
C LEU A 521 12.70 -1.82 3.61
N VAL A 522 11.66 -1.42 4.34
CA VAL A 522 11.26 -2.05 5.62
C VAL A 522 10.91 -3.50 5.42
N LEU A 523 10.02 -3.80 4.47
CA LEU A 523 9.64 -5.17 4.12
C LEU A 523 10.81 -5.90 3.46
N GLY A 524 11.62 -5.17 2.70
CA GLY A 524 12.85 -5.67 2.10
C GLY A 524 13.80 -6.25 3.15
N ASN A 525 13.88 -5.66 4.36
CA ASN A 525 14.64 -6.19 5.49
C ASN A 525 14.10 -7.53 6.03
N MET A 526 12.78 -7.73 5.95
CA MET A 526 12.09 -8.89 6.53
C MET A 526 12.04 -10.13 5.62
N ARG A 527 12.46 -10.00 4.36
CA ARG A 527 12.38 -11.08 3.37
C ARG A 527 13.70 -11.81 3.21
N THR A 528 13.61 -13.06 2.77
CA THR A 528 14.78 -13.86 2.44
C THR A 528 15.19 -13.60 0.98
N CYS A 529 16.48 -13.37 0.77
CA CYS A 529 17.10 -13.20 -0.54
C CYS A 529 18.44 -13.93 -0.55
N THR A 530 18.65 -14.79 -1.53
CA THR A 530 19.92 -15.52 -1.72
C THR A 530 20.87 -14.81 -2.69
N GLU A 531 20.42 -13.71 -3.28
CA GLU A 531 21.18 -12.87 -4.21
C GLU A 531 21.22 -11.42 -3.70
N SER A 532 21.69 -10.48 -4.52
CA SER A 532 21.77 -9.08 -4.12
C SER A 532 20.39 -8.50 -3.84
N ARG A 533 20.18 -8.02 -2.61
CA ARG A 533 18.90 -7.46 -2.17
C ARG A 533 18.53 -6.20 -2.94
N ALA A 534 19.52 -5.35 -3.23
CA ALA A 534 19.31 -4.12 -3.99
C ALA A 534 18.79 -4.42 -5.40
N GLN A 535 19.29 -5.46 -6.06
CA GLN A 535 18.83 -5.87 -7.38
C GLN A 535 17.36 -6.30 -7.37
N ALA A 536 16.92 -6.95 -6.29
CA ALA A 536 15.55 -7.44 -6.14
C ALA A 536 14.50 -6.34 -5.93
N ILE A 537 14.89 -5.12 -5.50
CA ILE A 537 13.93 -4.04 -5.20
C ILE A 537 14.22 -2.70 -5.88
N MET A 538 15.37 -2.53 -6.55
CA MET A 538 15.72 -1.26 -7.20
C MET A 538 14.72 -0.84 -8.27
N CYS A 539 14.12 -1.80 -8.99
CA CYS A 539 13.18 -1.51 -10.07
C CYS A 539 11.90 -0.88 -9.53
N ILE A 540 11.37 -1.40 -8.42
CA ILE A 540 10.16 -0.86 -7.82
C ILE A 540 10.37 0.45 -7.07
N LEU A 541 11.57 0.69 -6.56
CA LEU A 541 11.96 2.01 -6.08
C LEU A 541 12.23 2.97 -7.24
N GLY A 542 12.40 2.47 -8.46
CA GLY A 542 12.82 3.23 -9.63
C GLY A 542 14.20 3.86 -9.41
N THR A 543 15.10 3.13 -8.78
CA THR A 543 16.48 3.52 -8.45
C THR A 543 17.48 2.59 -9.14
N THR A 544 17.37 2.47 -10.46
CA THR A 544 18.18 1.57 -11.28
C THR A 544 19.46 2.21 -11.81
N ALA A 545 19.67 3.52 -11.64
CA ALA A 545 20.75 4.23 -12.32
C ALA A 545 22.15 3.79 -11.83
N TRP A 546 22.33 3.53 -10.54
CA TRP A 546 23.57 2.99 -9.96
C TRP A 546 23.94 1.65 -10.59
N TYR A 547 22.94 0.80 -10.85
CA TYR A 547 23.11 -0.52 -11.44
C TYR A 547 23.46 -0.40 -12.92
N THR A 548 22.65 0.32 -13.70
CA THR A 548 22.89 0.51 -15.14
C THR A 548 24.24 1.14 -15.40
N LYS A 549 24.60 2.22 -14.70
CA LYS A 549 25.92 2.88 -14.83
C LYS A 549 27.09 1.93 -14.52
N HIS A 550 26.91 1.02 -13.57
CA HIS A 550 27.92 0.03 -13.25
C HIS A 550 28.05 -1.03 -14.36
N VAL A 551 26.92 -1.57 -14.84
CA VAL A 551 26.90 -2.55 -15.94
C VAL A 551 27.49 -1.96 -17.21
N GLU A 552 27.15 -0.71 -17.57
CA GLU A 552 27.72 0.00 -18.71
C GLU A 552 29.23 0.18 -18.58
N LYS A 553 29.71 0.51 -17.38
CA LYS A 553 31.13 0.78 -17.13
C LYS A 553 31.99 -0.48 -17.07
N TYR A 554 31.49 -1.56 -16.47
CA TYR A 554 32.30 -2.75 -16.14
C TYR A 554 31.88 -4.01 -16.90
N GLY A 555 30.76 -4.00 -17.63
CA GLY A 555 30.24 -5.15 -18.37
C GLY A 555 29.71 -6.28 -17.49
N SER A 556 29.51 -6.03 -16.20
CA SER A 556 29.02 -7.01 -15.22
C SER A 556 28.17 -6.32 -14.16
N ARG A 557 27.33 -7.09 -13.46
CA ARG A 557 26.55 -6.62 -12.31
C ARG A 557 27.45 -6.10 -11.16
N PRO A 558 27.00 -5.08 -10.39
CA PRO A 558 27.68 -4.65 -9.18
C PRO A 558 27.93 -5.81 -8.21
N PRO A 559 29.14 -5.92 -7.62
CA PRO A 559 29.38 -6.90 -6.58
C PRO A 559 28.58 -6.54 -5.32
N ASP A 560 28.04 -7.56 -4.66
CA ASP A 560 27.33 -7.41 -3.38
C ASP A 560 28.36 -7.31 -2.23
N LYS A 561 29.13 -6.23 -2.24
CA LYS A 561 30.20 -5.91 -1.28
C LYS A 561 29.99 -4.51 -0.73
N TYR A 562 30.58 -4.22 0.43
CA TYR A 562 30.45 -2.93 1.10
C TYR A 562 28.97 -2.61 1.38
N LEU A 563 28.33 -3.53 2.07
CA LEU A 563 26.92 -3.42 2.43
C LEU A 563 26.77 -2.58 3.70
N VAL A 564 25.91 -1.58 3.64
CA VAL A 564 25.48 -0.81 4.81
C VAL A 564 24.61 -1.72 5.68
N LEU A 565 25.03 -1.94 6.93
CA LEU A 565 24.41 -2.87 7.88
C LEU A 565 24.30 -4.32 7.37
N GLY A 566 25.13 -4.72 6.41
CA GLY A 566 25.03 -6.04 5.79
C GLY A 566 23.84 -6.21 4.83
N MET A 567 23.11 -5.14 4.50
CA MET A 567 21.85 -5.22 3.77
C MET A 567 21.93 -4.76 2.32
N TYR A 568 22.40 -3.53 2.09
CA TYR A 568 22.37 -2.91 0.77
C TYR A 568 23.69 -2.19 0.43
N PRO A 569 24.14 -2.19 -0.83
CA PRO A 569 25.30 -1.42 -1.25
C PRO A 569 25.09 0.09 -1.03
N LEU A 570 26.13 0.80 -0.58
CA LEU A 570 26.08 2.24 -0.36
C LEU A 570 25.63 3.04 -1.60
N PRO A 571 26.09 2.75 -2.85
CA PRO A 571 25.64 3.49 -4.03
C PRO A 571 24.14 3.40 -4.30
N PHE A 572 23.53 2.25 -4.00
CA PHE A 572 22.09 2.06 -4.12
C PHE A 572 21.34 2.95 -3.10
N LEU A 573 21.77 2.93 -1.83
CA LEU A 573 21.14 3.73 -0.78
C LEU A 573 21.30 5.24 -1.02
N GLN A 574 22.45 5.68 -1.53
CA GLN A 574 22.65 7.08 -1.93
C GLN A 574 21.67 7.51 -3.04
N GLU A 575 21.36 6.62 -3.99
CA GLU A 575 20.34 6.89 -5.00
C GLU A 575 18.92 6.94 -4.42
N VAL A 576 18.60 6.01 -3.51
CA VAL A 576 17.34 5.99 -2.77
C VAL A 576 17.15 7.28 -1.96
N ILE A 577 18.15 7.70 -1.18
CA ILE A 577 18.10 8.94 -0.37
C ILE A 577 17.95 10.17 -1.26
N ARG A 578 18.72 10.26 -2.35
CA ARG A 578 18.57 11.35 -3.32
C ARG A 578 17.19 11.41 -3.97
N LYS A 579 16.51 10.26 -4.11
CA LYS A 579 15.19 10.18 -4.74
C LYS A 579 14.04 10.48 -3.75
N PHE A 580 14.15 10.01 -2.52
CA PHE A 580 13.05 10.04 -1.53
C PHE A 580 13.28 10.97 -0.34
N GLY A 581 14.49 11.52 -0.21
CA GLY A 581 14.76 12.61 0.71
C GLY A 581 14.50 12.28 2.17
N ALA A 582 13.88 13.22 2.88
CA ALA A 582 13.63 13.14 4.31
C ALA A 582 12.76 11.96 4.74
N ALA A 583 11.91 11.42 3.85
CA ALA A 583 11.05 10.28 4.15
C ALA A 583 11.82 9.04 4.62
N ILE A 584 13.08 8.86 4.16
CA ILE A 584 13.96 7.77 4.58
C ILE A 584 14.27 7.84 6.08
N TYR A 585 14.32 9.05 6.64
CA TYR A 585 14.69 9.31 8.02
C TYR A 585 13.48 9.34 8.97
N LEU A 586 12.26 9.09 8.50
CA LEU A 586 11.03 9.12 9.31
C LEU A 586 10.55 7.74 9.77
N THR A 587 11.32 6.67 9.53
CA THR A 587 11.00 5.33 10.05
C THR A 587 11.16 5.23 11.55
N THR A 588 10.39 4.37 12.19
CA THR A 588 10.48 4.21 13.65
C THR A 588 11.10 2.88 13.98
N LYS A 589 12.25 2.88 14.65
CA LYS A 589 12.94 1.66 15.03
C LYS A 589 12.89 1.54 16.54
N GLY A 590 12.30 0.47 17.07
CA GLY A 590 12.35 0.19 18.51
C GLY A 590 13.81 0.06 18.97
N ILE A 591 14.19 0.81 20.00
CA ILE A 591 15.55 0.82 20.54
C ILE A 591 15.53 0.17 21.91
N ALA A 592 16.14 -1.00 22.02
CA ALA A 592 16.48 -1.58 23.31
C ALA A 592 17.79 -0.96 23.83
N ASN A 593 17.89 -0.78 25.14
CA ASN A 593 19.13 -0.45 25.86
C ASN A 593 19.85 0.84 25.41
N CYS A 594 19.13 1.97 25.33
CA CYS A 594 19.76 3.29 25.10
C CYS A 594 20.92 3.58 26.08
N ASP A 595 20.84 3.08 27.32
CA ASP A 595 21.89 3.28 28.31
C ASP A 595 23.21 2.58 27.94
N GLU A 596 23.16 1.43 27.24
CA GLU A 596 24.37 0.73 26.77
C GLU A 596 25.09 1.53 25.67
N PHE A 597 24.33 2.23 24.81
CA PHE A 597 24.88 3.17 23.82
C PHE A 597 25.73 4.24 24.49
N PHE A 598 25.16 4.89 25.52
CA PHE A 598 25.80 6.01 26.20
C PHE A 598 26.92 5.58 27.14
N GLN A 599 26.94 4.30 27.53
CA GLN A 599 28.05 3.67 28.26
C GLN A 599 29.20 3.21 27.35
N GLY A 600 29.07 3.35 26.03
CA GLY A 600 30.10 2.98 25.06
C GLY A 600 30.25 1.46 24.87
N ILE A 601 29.21 0.69 25.22
CA ILE A 601 29.17 -0.76 25.06
C ILE A 601 28.61 -1.06 23.66
N ASP A 602 29.51 -1.53 22.78
CA ASP A 602 29.31 -2.05 21.42
C ASP A 602 28.48 -1.19 20.44
N SER A 603 29.17 -0.30 19.70
CA SER A 603 28.57 0.63 18.73
C SER A 603 27.93 -0.04 17.51
N ASP A 604 28.29 -1.29 17.21
CA ASP A 604 27.87 -1.97 15.97
C ASP A 604 26.39 -2.42 16.02
N ILE A 605 25.81 -2.54 17.23
CA ILE A 605 24.42 -2.98 17.45
C ILE A 605 23.41 -1.84 17.19
N LEU A 606 23.85 -0.59 17.35
CA LEU A 606 22.97 0.59 17.34
C LEU A 606 23.05 1.43 16.07
N SER A 607 23.95 1.10 15.15
CA SER A 607 24.03 1.75 13.84
C SER A 607 22.74 1.59 13.03
N GLY A 608 22.43 2.60 12.22
CA GLY A 608 21.25 2.70 11.38
C GLY A 608 19.98 3.09 12.12
N SER A 609 20.01 3.84 13.23
CA SER A 609 18.78 4.31 13.90
C SER A 609 17.92 5.20 12.99
N MET A 610 18.57 5.83 12.01
CA MET A 610 17.97 6.68 10.98
C MET A 610 17.47 5.93 9.75
N LEU A 611 17.71 4.62 9.63
CA LEU A 611 17.47 3.87 8.40
C LEU A 611 16.19 3.02 8.45
N PRO A 612 15.55 2.75 7.29
CA PRO A 612 14.35 1.91 7.20
C PRO A 612 14.63 0.40 7.30
N PHE A 613 15.80 -0.01 7.78
CA PHE A 613 16.21 -1.40 7.94
C PHE A 613 17.29 -1.49 9.03
N ALA A 614 17.61 -2.71 9.47
CA ALA A 614 18.57 -2.96 10.54
C ALA A 614 19.54 -4.08 10.15
N THR A 615 20.58 -4.29 10.95
CA THR A 615 21.44 -5.48 10.86
C THR A 615 20.62 -6.75 11.12
N GLY A 616 20.86 -7.78 10.32
CA GLY A 616 20.20 -9.07 10.46
C GLY A 616 18.82 -9.16 9.80
N HIS A 617 18.47 -10.37 9.37
CA HIS A 617 17.17 -10.69 8.82
C HIS A 617 16.12 -10.66 9.92
N SER A 618 14.88 -10.29 9.58
CA SER A 618 13.66 -10.42 10.41
C SER A 618 13.34 -9.32 11.44
N SER A 619 14.20 -8.31 11.66
CA SER A 619 13.87 -7.27 12.67
C SER A 619 12.64 -6.46 12.28
N ARG A 620 11.49 -6.80 12.88
CA ARG A 620 10.23 -6.06 12.72
C ARG A 620 10.18 -4.76 13.47
N SER A 621 11.23 -4.42 14.23
CA SER A 621 11.28 -3.24 15.07
C SER A 621 11.20 -1.94 14.26
N VAL A 622 11.39 -2.00 12.94
CA VAL A 622 11.20 -0.87 12.03
C VAL A 622 9.74 -0.78 11.56
N GLY A 623 9.03 0.26 12.00
CA GLY A 623 7.76 0.73 11.49
C GLY A 623 7.94 1.65 10.29
N SER A 624 7.05 1.50 9.31
CA SER A 624 6.86 2.49 8.26
C SER A 624 6.30 3.79 8.88
N PRO A 625 6.68 4.98 8.38
CA PRO A 625 6.04 6.22 8.83
C PRO A 625 4.53 6.14 8.58
N ILE A 626 3.76 6.93 9.35
CA ILE A 626 2.30 6.98 9.20
C ILE A 626 1.98 7.22 7.72
N ASN A 627 1.16 6.33 7.13
CA ASN A 627 0.87 6.14 5.70
C ASN A 627 0.34 7.38 4.92
N ASN A 628 0.38 8.57 5.50
CA ASN A 628 0.02 9.82 4.84
C ASN A 628 1.19 10.45 4.06
N PHE A 629 2.38 9.83 4.07
CA PHE A 629 3.57 10.31 3.38
C PHE A 629 3.54 10.00 1.86
N THR A 630 2.55 10.52 1.14
CA THR A 630 2.56 10.50 -0.33
C THR A 630 3.47 11.62 -0.83
N ARG A 631 4.50 11.26 -1.62
CA ARG A 631 5.58 12.14 -2.09
C ARG A 631 5.11 13.47 -2.71
N ASP A 632 3.93 13.50 -3.32
CA ASP A 632 3.47 14.64 -4.12
C ASP A 632 3.20 15.92 -3.28
N ASP A 633 3.07 15.80 -1.95
CA ASP A 633 2.74 16.93 -1.06
C ASP A 633 3.84 17.30 -0.05
N ASN A 634 4.97 16.58 -0.05
CA ASN A 634 6.03 16.77 0.93
C ASN A 634 7.14 17.67 0.42
N GLU A 635 7.50 18.65 1.23
CA GLU A 635 8.71 19.46 1.06
C GLU A 635 9.72 19.03 2.11
N ASP A 636 10.96 18.75 1.69
CA ASP A 636 12.06 18.47 2.61
C ASP A 636 12.62 19.76 3.18
N HIS A 637 13.07 19.71 4.43
CA HIS A 637 13.88 20.81 4.98
C HIS A 637 15.14 20.95 4.12
N PRO A 638 15.54 22.17 3.67
CA PRO A 638 16.61 22.36 2.69
C PRO A 638 17.95 21.67 3.04
N ASP A 639 18.30 21.65 4.32
CA ASP A 639 19.55 21.03 4.81
C ASP A 639 19.57 19.49 4.73
N VAL A 640 18.41 18.81 4.65
CA VAL A 640 18.37 17.33 4.63
C VAL A 640 19.06 16.75 3.41
N SER A 641 19.02 17.48 2.29
CA SER A 641 19.73 17.11 1.05
C SER A 641 21.25 17.03 1.21
N ALA A 642 21.82 17.69 2.22
CA ALA A 642 23.24 17.71 2.52
C ALA A 642 23.65 16.66 3.59
N TRP A 643 22.72 15.85 4.10
CA TRP A 643 23.02 14.80 5.06
C TRP A 643 23.68 13.61 4.35
N GLU A 644 24.76 13.09 4.93
CA GLU A 644 25.60 12.08 4.28
C GLU A 644 25.51 10.73 4.99
N LEU A 645 24.92 9.74 4.32
CA LEU A 645 24.97 8.34 4.75
C LEU A 645 26.40 7.78 4.60
N GLN A 646 26.91 7.19 5.68
CA GLN A 646 28.20 6.53 5.74
C GLN A 646 28.08 5.00 5.56
N GLN A 647 29.21 4.37 5.27
CA GLN A 647 29.30 2.92 4.98
C GLN A 647 28.92 2.04 6.19
N ASP A 648 29.10 2.55 7.40
CA ASP A 648 28.77 1.89 8.67
C ASP A 648 27.28 2.05 9.06
N GLY A 649 26.50 2.79 8.28
CA GLY A 649 25.08 3.05 8.53
C GLY A 649 24.80 4.34 9.30
N THR A 650 25.84 5.07 9.73
CA THR A 650 25.68 6.36 10.40
C THR A 650 25.35 7.48 9.41
N VAL A 651 24.72 8.55 9.89
CA VAL A 651 24.38 9.74 9.09
C VAL A 651 25.13 10.95 9.63
N ARG A 652 25.98 11.55 8.80
CA ARG A 652 26.67 12.80 9.13
C ARG A 652 25.76 14.00 8.83
N ILE A 653 25.60 14.86 9.82
CA ILE A 653 24.76 16.06 9.74
C ILE A 653 25.60 17.27 10.12
N THR A 654 25.76 18.21 9.18
CA THR A 654 26.49 19.47 9.39
C THR A 654 25.56 20.69 9.54
N ARG A 655 24.31 20.53 9.12
CA ARG A 655 23.26 21.54 9.21
C ARG A 655 21.91 20.88 9.48
N ALA A 656 21.12 21.48 10.36
CA ALA A 656 19.82 20.96 10.74
C ALA A 656 18.84 22.08 11.10
N GLY A 657 17.57 21.90 10.76
CA GLY A 657 16.48 22.72 11.25
C GLY A 657 16.08 22.30 12.67
N VAL A 658 16.77 22.83 13.68
CA VAL A 658 16.48 22.50 15.08
C VAL A 658 15.29 23.34 15.55
N LEU A 659 14.18 22.66 15.86
CA LEU A 659 12.96 23.31 16.32
C LEU A 659 13.07 23.67 17.80
N THR A 660 13.49 22.74 18.65
CA THR A 660 13.69 22.96 20.09
C THR A 660 14.64 21.91 20.65
N ALA A 661 15.25 22.18 21.81
CA ALA A 661 16.16 21.28 22.51
C ALA A 661 15.94 21.32 24.03
N SER A 662 16.34 20.25 24.72
CA SER A 662 16.18 20.10 26.19
C SER A 662 16.91 21.17 27.02
N ASP A 663 17.89 21.85 26.43
CA ASP A 663 18.73 22.87 27.07
C ASP A 663 18.57 24.26 26.44
N TYR A 664 17.78 24.38 25.36
CA TYR A 664 17.61 25.62 24.64
C TYR A 664 16.30 25.65 23.84
N ARG A 665 15.46 26.66 24.12
CA ARG A 665 14.20 26.87 23.39
C ARG A 665 14.44 27.76 22.17
N TYR A 666 14.54 27.16 20.99
CA TYR A 666 14.35 27.89 19.74
C TYR A 666 12.84 28.07 19.54
N ASN A 667 12.34 29.31 19.46
CA ASN A 667 10.95 29.68 19.11
C ASN A 667 9.90 28.58 19.39
N ASP A 668 9.63 28.30 20.67
CA ASP A 668 8.70 27.24 21.09
C ASP A 668 7.30 27.49 20.51
N PRO A 669 6.84 26.68 19.54
CA PRO A 669 5.49 26.85 19.02
C PRO A 669 4.49 26.51 20.13
N GLN A 670 3.48 27.35 20.36
CA GLN A 670 2.43 27.08 21.38
C GLN A 670 1.57 25.84 21.07
N HIS A 671 1.87 25.12 19.98
CA HIS A 671 1.10 23.98 19.47
C HIS A 671 1.51 22.66 20.14
N THR A 672 0.52 21.78 20.32
CA THR A 672 0.78 20.39 20.70
C THR A 672 1.41 19.64 19.53
N ALA A 673 2.39 18.79 19.84
CA ALA A 673 2.98 17.84 18.91
C ALA A 673 2.50 16.44 19.27
N ARG A 674 2.31 15.61 18.25
CA ARG A 674 2.16 14.17 18.43
C ARG A 674 3.55 13.55 18.38
N VAL A 675 4.02 13.00 19.48
CA VAL A 675 5.36 12.42 19.64
C VAL A 675 5.25 10.92 19.77
N MET A 676 6.10 10.19 19.04
CA MET A 676 6.25 8.75 19.21
C MET A 676 7.67 8.43 19.67
N ASP A 677 7.79 8.07 20.94
CA ASP A 677 9.03 7.61 21.56
C ASP A 677 9.29 6.14 21.19
N CYS A 678 10.47 5.88 20.64
CA CYS A 678 10.86 4.55 20.16
C CYS A 678 11.69 3.75 21.18
N ARG A 679 11.90 4.27 22.40
CA ARG A 679 12.74 3.64 23.44
C ARG A 679 12.02 2.61 24.31
N GLN A 680 10.69 2.58 24.27
CA GLN A 680 9.90 1.60 25.03
C GLN A 680 9.45 0.44 24.12
N GLU A 681 9.32 -0.76 24.68
CA GLU A 681 8.61 -1.90 24.04
C GLU A 681 7.14 -1.58 23.72
N ARG A 682 6.64 -0.45 24.25
CA ARG A 682 5.32 0.13 23.98
C ARG A 682 5.52 1.52 23.39
N SER A 683 5.70 1.61 22.08
CA SER A 683 5.66 2.88 21.34
C SER A 683 4.25 3.49 21.47
N SER A 684 4.02 4.34 22.48
CA SER A 684 2.78 5.12 22.60
C SER A 684 2.94 6.44 21.86
N LEU A 685 1.91 6.79 21.09
CA LEU A 685 1.78 8.11 20.49
C LEU A 685 1.16 9.05 21.53
N GLU A 686 1.89 10.08 21.92
CA GLU A 686 1.46 11.05 22.93
C GLU A 686 1.21 12.40 22.28
N GLU A 687 0.17 13.10 22.71
CA GLU A 687 -0.05 14.50 22.33
C GLU A 687 0.42 15.41 23.46
N VAL A 688 1.52 16.12 23.22
CA VAL A 688 2.28 16.82 24.26
C VAL A 688 2.80 18.15 23.73
N ARG A 689 3.13 19.07 24.65
CA ARG A 689 3.97 20.22 24.30
C ARG A 689 5.40 19.74 24.15
N LEU A 690 5.96 19.92 22.95
CA LEU A 690 7.23 19.30 22.59
C LEU A 690 8.40 19.76 23.47
N SER A 691 8.46 21.04 23.81
CA SER A 691 9.46 21.60 24.73
C SER A 691 9.38 20.98 26.13
N GLU A 692 8.17 20.95 26.72
CA GLU A 692 7.92 20.36 28.04
C GLU A 692 8.26 18.86 28.05
N TRP A 693 7.90 18.13 26.99
CA TRP A 693 8.20 16.70 26.87
C TRP A 693 9.71 16.42 26.80
N LEU A 694 10.48 17.27 26.10
CA LEU A 694 11.95 17.15 26.03
C LEU A 694 12.63 17.50 27.37
N GLU A 695 12.04 18.39 28.17
CA GLU A 695 12.55 18.82 29.49
C GLU A 695 12.31 17.79 30.61
N GLN A 696 11.24 16.99 30.54
CA GLN A 696 10.82 16.04 31.59
C GLN A 696 11.74 14.81 31.78
N GLN A 697 12.94 14.83 31.22
CA GLN A 697 13.71 13.65 30.91
C GLN A 697 15.12 13.73 31.53
N PRO A 698 15.87 12.62 31.69
CA PRO A 698 17.08 12.61 32.52
C PRO A 698 18.10 13.69 32.13
N GLU A 699 18.58 14.46 33.11
CA GLU A 699 19.46 15.63 32.90
C GLU A 699 20.79 15.30 32.22
N THR A 700 21.20 14.03 32.20
CA THR A 700 22.48 13.56 31.67
C THR A 700 22.60 13.63 30.14
N HIS A 701 21.47 13.75 29.42
CA HIS A 701 21.45 13.76 27.95
C HIS A 701 20.94 15.10 27.40
N ALA A 702 21.41 15.46 26.21
CA ALA A 702 20.83 16.51 25.38
C ALA A 702 19.87 15.88 24.37
N ARG A 703 18.74 16.54 24.13
CA ARG A 703 17.76 16.13 23.12
C ARG A 703 17.40 17.24 22.18
N PHE A 704 17.16 16.86 20.94
CA PHE A 704 16.88 17.78 19.84
C PHE A 704 15.64 17.31 19.09
N ALA A 705 14.67 18.20 18.93
CA ALA A 705 13.62 18.05 17.94
C ALA A 705 14.09 18.68 16.62
N VAL A 706 14.32 17.85 15.61
CA VAL A 706 14.84 18.27 14.30
C VAL A 706 13.74 18.12 13.27
N ALA A 707 13.37 19.23 12.62
CA ALA A 707 12.45 19.23 11.50
C ALA A 707 13.14 18.66 10.25
N VAL A 708 12.48 17.73 9.56
CA VAL A 708 13.06 17.08 8.37
C VAL A 708 12.20 17.25 7.12
N ALA A 709 10.88 17.33 7.28
CA ALA A 709 9.95 17.52 6.17
C ALA A 709 8.71 18.27 6.66
N ARG A 710 7.94 18.82 5.73
CA ARG A 710 6.59 19.33 6.00
C ARG A 710 5.66 18.86 4.88
N ASP A 711 4.44 18.55 5.27
CA ASP A 711 3.31 18.60 4.34
C ASP A 711 2.55 19.93 4.55
N ARG A 712 1.40 20.09 3.89
CA ARG A 712 0.61 21.33 3.94
C ARG A 712 -0.02 21.63 5.31
N LEU A 713 -0.15 20.65 6.19
CA LEU A 713 -0.81 20.80 7.49
C LEU A 713 0.16 20.55 8.66
N THR A 714 1.26 19.86 8.40
CA THR A 714 2.04 19.19 9.42
C THR A 714 3.53 19.29 9.14
N LEU A 715 4.28 19.76 10.13
CA LEU A 715 5.73 19.60 10.19
C LEU A 715 6.06 18.21 10.75
N HIS A 716 6.94 17.50 10.05
CA HIS A 716 7.44 16.19 10.44
C HIS A 716 8.90 16.28 10.86
N GLY A 717 9.23 15.60 11.95
CA GLY A 717 10.56 15.65 12.49
C GLY A 717 10.97 14.40 13.24
N ILE A 718 12.24 14.40 13.64
CA ILE A 718 12.89 13.34 14.39
C ILE A 718 13.33 13.85 15.75
N ILE A 719 13.37 12.95 16.73
CA ILE A 719 13.95 13.21 18.03
C ILE A 719 15.33 12.56 18.07
N LEU A 720 16.35 13.38 18.34
CA LEU A 720 17.73 12.92 18.51
C LEU A 720 18.15 13.07 19.98
N GLU A 721 18.86 12.09 20.51
CA GLU A 721 19.37 12.08 21.89
C GLU A 721 20.87 11.78 21.91
N GLY A 722 21.62 12.47 22.77
CA GLY A 722 23.07 12.32 22.89
C GLY A 722 23.58 12.72 24.27
N PRO A 723 24.81 12.36 24.63
CA PRO A 723 25.45 12.93 25.80
C PRO A 723 25.57 14.45 25.64
N ARG A 724 25.38 15.20 26.74
CA ARG A 724 25.62 16.66 26.74
C ARG A 724 27.10 16.91 26.42
N SER A 725 27.38 17.51 25.27
CA SER A 725 28.77 17.82 24.91
C SER A 725 29.29 18.98 25.75
N THR A 726 30.43 18.79 26.40
CA THR A 726 31.18 19.85 27.10
C THR A 726 32.30 20.44 26.24
N SER A 727 32.48 19.99 25.00
CA SER A 727 33.59 20.38 24.11
C SER A 727 33.16 20.57 22.64
N ALA A 728 33.95 21.32 21.87
CA ALA A 728 33.66 21.70 20.47
C ALA A 728 33.84 20.55 19.45
N GLY A 729 33.71 19.28 19.87
CA GLY A 729 33.88 18.10 19.02
C GLY A 729 32.57 17.61 18.38
N THR A 730 32.70 16.69 17.43
CA THR A 730 31.57 16.00 16.78
C THR A 730 30.72 15.27 17.81
N GLN A 731 29.43 15.58 17.88
CA GLN A 731 28.49 14.96 18.82
C GLN A 731 27.91 13.68 18.21
N ARG A 732 27.97 12.58 18.95
CA ARG A 732 27.30 11.32 18.55
C ARG A 732 25.89 11.31 19.11
N LEU A 733 24.91 11.14 18.25
CA LEU A 733 23.48 11.16 18.58
C LEU A 733 22.82 9.84 18.16
N LEU A 734 21.68 9.55 18.75
CA LEU A 734 20.81 8.42 18.43
C LEU A 734 19.42 8.95 18.11
N LYS A 735 18.78 8.44 17.04
CA LYS A 735 17.38 8.77 16.78
C LYS A 735 16.49 7.98 17.72
N THR A 736 15.80 8.64 18.63
CA THR A 736 14.97 8.01 19.67
C THR A 736 13.47 8.18 19.47
N GLY A 737 13.04 8.94 18.45
CA GLY A 737 11.63 9.11 18.16
C GLY A 737 11.34 9.91 16.90
N ILE A 738 10.06 10.11 16.64
CA ILE A 738 9.55 11.03 15.61
C ILE A 738 8.47 11.93 16.20
N PHE A 739 8.20 13.06 15.56
CA PHE A 739 7.09 13.92 15.92
C PHE A 739 6.40 14.49 14.69
N THR A 740 5.14 14.86 14.87
CA THR A 740 4.34 15.62 13.92
C THR A 740 3.65 16.77 14.63
N MET A 741 3.61 17.96 14.02
CA MET A 741 2.94 19.12 14.64
C MET A 741 2.28 20.05 13.61
N PRO A 742 1.20 20.75 13.98
CA PRO A 742 0.45 21.63 13.08
C PRO A 742 1.14 23.00 12.93
N THR A 743 2.39 23.02 12.49
CA THR A 743 3.10 24.25 12.12
C THR A 743 3.56 24.16 10.68
N LEU A 744 3.52 25.28 9.97
CA LEU A 744 3.79 25.32 8.53
C LEU A 744 5.18 25.81 8.18
N LEU A 745 5.93 26.39 9.13
CA LEU A 745 7.24 26.97 8.83
C LEU A 745 8.36 26.06 9.27
N PHE A 746 9.33 25.86 8.38
CA PHE A 746 10.58 25.25 8.76
C PHE A 746 11.33 26.14 9.77
N PRO A 747 11.95 25.57 10.81
CA PRO A 747 12.91 26.30 11.62
C PRO A 747 14.10 26.75 10.77
N ARG A 748 14.83 27.77 11.24
CA ARG A 748 16.04 28.22 10.55
C ARG A 748 17.13 27.16 10.65
N SER A 749 17.91 27.02 9.59
CA SER A 749 19.10 26.18 9.57
C SER A 749 20.13 26.59 10.62
N SER A 750 20.48 25.65 11.48
CA SER A 750 21.57 25.76 12.46
C SER A 750 22.79 24.97 12.01
N ARG A 751 24.00 25.49 12.27
CA ARG A 751 25.24 24.72 12.06
C ARG A 751 25.40 23.73 13.22
N VAL A 752 25.67 22.49 12.88
CA VAL A 752 25.88 21.39 13.82
C VAL A 752 27.06 20.54 13.34
N ASP A 753 27.59 19.66 14.17
CA ASP A 753 28.55 18.62 13.74
C ASP A 753 28.16 17.33 14.43
N TRP A 754 27.22 16.61 13.81
CA TRP A 754 26.59 15.44 14.39
C TRP A 754 26.88 14.20 13.56
N ILE A 755 27.08 13.09 14.26
CA ILE A 755 27.02 11.74 13.69
C ILE A 755 25.85 11.05 14.38
N VAL A 756 24.78 10.81 13.62
CA VAL A 756 23.64 10.03 14.13
C VAL A 756 23.91 8.57 13.83
N VAL A 757 23.97 7.73 14.86
CA VAL A 757 24.31 6.32 14.69
C VAL A 757 23.20 5.54 14.02
#